data_AF-A0A9P5D5R1-F1
#
_entry.id   AF-A0A9P5D5R1-F1
#
_cell.length_a   1.000
_cell.length_b   1.000
_cell.length_c   1.000
_cell.angle_alpha   90.00
_cell.angle_beta   90.00
_cell.angle_gamma   90.00
#
_symmetry.space_group_name_H-M   'P 1'
#
loop_
_entity.id
_entity.type
_entity.pdbx_description
1 polymer ?
#
loop_
_entity_poly.entity_id
_entity_poly.type
_entity_poly.pdbx_seq_one_letter_code
_entity_poly.pdbx_strand_id
1 'polypeptide(L)'
;GAKAERTGLSVLDLVKHAAMAIIEILDEKDRLGVVVSSTESKAVQDLTVMTEENKDAARARIRDVSVEGCTDLWRGILDGIRMRQPELYSPSVTSVVVLTDGITNHMNVPQGVIPKLQDMPCPPSTMFTFTFDYDCDSCLLESIAELCGGIYAFTPDAGMVGTVFIRAVANVQSTFARDPSLPPEDMPPLKFEEMTGGIVARVTAPSYGMQSELRINLRNLQYGQSRGMFLSISGAPSDIKDEKLTVVGILTCIHVDEPQGPKLTTACSLQSRCDPSRAGINLPDAYVACHEFRPRICQCLSYILAVPGSGVHVLFGKRKLCGFQDELKKLVASPPANKPHDNPSNISLLKDLVGEEPQGQVFLALGSDEYMATWGRHCLPAFLGANGLQQCNSFKYLGPLQYGAASPLFVTCRDRLNSAFDNLPVSEPSPTTQPRKARLSSTSYALDSSSSPPTHRRVISMSRYSRADGPCFAGSTPVELASGQSVAVRKLRRGTKVRTPVGPRKVAAVVKTHVSGQIICRIGGRNESRCILVTPWHPISADGGKTFAFPATRDDAHPVMYTGPVYSVLLQRDTNASAHAIRIGSASTAMWGVTLGHGLVTGPDVRAHTFLGDYNRVGKALIALGPRRRGFFCSGGVVRDRATGRISGFKRAGGEGEPAAFKGTNSFYFYKCRFRKTRSIGREHGTRI
;
A
#
# COMPACT_ATOMS: atom_id res chain seq x y z
N GLY A 1 -9.39 -19.48 -7.59
CA GLY A 1 -10.60 -18.61 -7.54
C GLY A 1 -11.57 -18.81 -6.36
N ALA A 2 -12.11 -20.01 -6.08
CA ALA A 2 -13.34 -20.16 -5.26
C ALA A 2 -13.19 -20.47 -3.75
N LYS A 3 -12.07 -20.08 -3.11
CA LYS A 3 -11.98 -20.15 -1.64
C LYS A 3 -12.73 -18.93 -1.08
N ALA A 4 -13.84 -19.17 -0.38
CA ALA A 4 -14.48 -18.11 0.40
C ALA A 4 -13.50 -17.65 1.48
N GLU A 5 -13.11 -16.38 1.44
CA GLU A 5 -12.31 -15.82 2.52
C GLU A 5 -13.14 -15.74 3.80
N ARG A 6 -12.48 -15.55 4.95
CA ARG A 6 -13.12 -15.40 6.28
C ARG A 6 -14.20 -14.30 6.34
N THR A 7 -14.32 -13.48 5.29
CA THR A 7 -15.25 -12.35 5.13
C THR A 7 -16.49 -12.67 4.27
N GLY A 8 -16.53 -13.81 3.58
CA GLY A 8 -17.64 -14.24 2.71
C GLY A 8 -17.63 -13.67 1.28
N LEU A 9 -16.59 -12.90 0.90
CA LEU A 9 -16.35 -12.43 -0.47
C LEU A 9 -15.20 -13.21 -1.10
N SER A 10 -15.27 -13.44 -2.41
CA SER A 10 -14.16 -14.02 -3.19
C SER A 10 -13.20 -12.94 -3.71
N VAL A 11 -12.00 -13.33 -4.14
CA VAL A 11 -11.04 -12.45 -4.84
C VAL A 11 -11.70 -11.78 -6.05
N LEU A 12 -12.53 -12.51 -6.81
CA LEU A 12 -13.25 -11.97 -7.96
C LEU A 12 -14.25 -10.88 -7.54
N ASP A 13 -14.97 -11.07 -6.44
CA ASP A 13 -15.92 -10.06 -5.95
C ASP A 13 -15.20 -8.74 -5.59
N LEU A 14 -13.97 -8.82 -5.07
CA LEU A 14 -13.15 -7.68 -4.72
C LEU A 14 -12.54 -6.99 -5.94
N VAL A 15 -12.10 -7.77 -6.93
CA VAL A 15 -11.65 -7.26 -8.23
C VAL A 15 -12.79 -6.54 -8.94
N LYS A 16 -14.00 -7.12 -8.96
CA LYS A 16 -15.20 -6.46 -9.48
C LYS A 16 -15.45 -5.15 -8.75
N HIS A 17 -15.40 -5.14 -7.41
CA HIS A 17 -15.59 -3.93 -6.62
C HIS A 17 -14.53 -2.85 -6.92
N ALA A 18 -13.26 -3.24 -7.06
CA ALA A 18 -12.19 -2.33 -7.45
C ALA A 18 -12.41 -1.76 -8.86
N ALA A 19 -12.87 -2.58 -9.80
CA ALA A 19 -13.20 -2.14 -11.16
C ALA A 19 -14.38 -1.15 -11.16
N MET A 20 -15.41 -1.36 -10.32
CA MET A 20 -16.49 -0.39 -10.15
C MET A 20 -15.98 0.96 -9.63
N ALA A 21 -15.04 0.94 -8.68
CA ALA A 21 -14.43 2.17 -8.14
C ALA A 21 -13.68 2.96 -9.21
N ILE A 22 -13.07 2.26 -10.16
CA ILE A 22 -12.45 2.88 -11.34
C ILE A 22 -13.54 3.47 -12.23
N ILE A 23 -14.58 2.72 -12.59
CA ILE A 23 -15.68 3.24 -13.43
C ILE A 23 -16.25 4.56 -12.86
N GLU A 24 -16.40 4.68 -11.54
CA GLU A 24 -16.93 5.90 -10.93
C GLU A 24 -16.05 7.14 -11.10
N ILE A 25 -14.73 6.97 -11.15
CA ILE A 25 -13.82 8.10 -11.21
C ILE A 25 -13.41 8.48 -12.63
N LEU A 26 -13.70 7.63 -13.62
CA LEU A 26 -13.50 7.92 -15.03
C LEU A 26 -14.56 8.92 -15.52
N ASP A 27 -14.25 9.67 -16.58
CA ASP A 27 -15.20 10.59 -17.22
C ASP A 27 -15.20 10.46 -18.75
N GLU A 28 -15.90 11.37 -19.44
CA GLU A 28 -16.05 11.36 -20.90
C GLU A 28 -14.73 11.56 -21.67
N LYS A 29 -13.62 11.86 -20.99
CA LYS A 29 -12.27 11.94 -21.57
C LYS A 29 -11.51 10.61 -21.47
N ASP A 30 -12.04 9.68 -20.69
CA ASP A 30 -11.44 8.38 -20.44
C ASP A 30 -12.15 7.28 -21.24
N ARG A 31 -11.40 6.20 -21.53
CA ARG A 31 -11.93 4.99 -22.14
C ARG A 31 -11.59 3.77 -21.29
N LEU A 32 -12.52 2.83 -21.20
CA LEU A 32 -12.33 1.58 -20.47
C LEU A 32 -12.68 0.39 -21.37
N GLY A 33 -11.79 -0.59 -21.40
CA GLY A 33 -12.02 -1.92 -21.96
C GLY A 33 -11.80 -2.98 -20.88
N VAL A 34 -12.52 -4.10 -20.96
CA VAL A 34 -12.40 -5.22 -20.02
C VAL A 34 -12.36 -6.53 -20.79
N VAL A 35 -11.27 -7.27 -20.61
CA VAL A 35 -11.08 -8.63 -21.10
C VAL A 35 -11.15 -9.57 -19.91
N VAL A 36 -11.89 -10.67 -20.06
CA VAL A 36 -11.86 -11.79 -19.14
C VAL A 36 -11.21 -12.97 -19.86
N SER A 37 -10.16 -13.53 -19.26
CA SER A 37 -9.45 -14.68 -19.80
C SER A 37 -9.62 -15.88 -18.91
N SER A 38 -9.96 -17.02 -19.51
CA SER A 38 -10.07 -18.33 -18.89
C SER A 38 -9.35 -19.39 -19.75
N THR A 39 -10.05 -20.44 -20.18
CA THR A 39 -9.63 -21.30 -21.30
C THR A 39 -9.67 -20.54 -22.62
N GLU A 40 -10.64 -19.64 -22.77
CA GLU A 40 -10.74 -18.68 -23.86
C GLU A 40 -10.72 -17.26 -23.30
N SER A 41 -10.32 -16.30 -24.13
CA SER A 41 -10.30 -14.88 -23.79
C SER A 41 -11.42 -14.15 -24.53
N LYS A 42 -12.16 -13.31 -23.81
CA LYS A 42 -13.33 -12.60 -24.31
C LYS A 42 -13.30 -11.14 -23.87
N ALA A 43 -13.52 -10.24 -24.83
CA ALA A 43 -13.88 -8.85 -24.57
C ALA A 43 -15.27 -8.79 -23.93
N VAL A 44 -15.32 -8.53 -22.63
CA VAL A 44 -16.58 -8.28 -21.91
C VAL A 44 -17.00 -6.83 -22.07
N GLN A 45 -16.06 -5.92 -22.31
CA GLN A 45 -16.29 -4.51 -22.57
C GLN A 45 -15.30 -4.06 -23.63
N ASP A 46 -15.79 -3.60 -24.77
CA ASP A 46 -14.93 -2.93 -25.77
C ASP A 46 -14.42 -1.60 -25.22
N LEU A 47 -13.30 -1.12 -25.77
CA LEU A 47 -12.67 0.13 -25.35
C LEU A 47 -13.54 1.34 -25.75
N THR A 48 -14.44 1.75 -24.86
CA THR A 48 -15.43 2.81 -25.10
C THR A 48 -15.24 4.00 -24.18
N VAL A 49 -15.70 5.19 -24.59
CA VAL A 49 -15.70 6.41 -23.76
C VAL A 49 -16.62 6.26 -22.55
N MET A 50 -16.19 6.70 -21.37
CA MET A 50 -16.94 6.55 -20.12
C MET A 50 -17.97 7.66 -19.88
N THR A 51 -18.96 7.79 -20.78
CA THR A 51 -20.20 8.54 -20.52
C THR A 51 -21.01 7.85 -19.42
N GLU A 52 -21.97 8.53 -18.80
CA GLU A 52 -22.80 7.91 -17.75
C GLU A 52 -23.56 6.67 -18.27
N GLU A 53 -24.05 6.68 -19.52
CA GLU A 53 -24.68 5.48 -20.10
C GLU A 53 -23.69 4.33 -20.27
N ASN A 54 -22.48 4.61 -20.75
CA ASN A 54 -21.46 3.59 -20.95
C ASN A 54 -20.91 3.05 -19.64
N LYS A 55 -20.84 3.89 -18.59
CA LYS A 55 -20.50 3.45 -17.24
C LYS A 55 -21.54 2.47 -16.70
N ASP A 56 -22.83 2.77 -16.83
CA ASP A 56 -23.89 1.85 -16.40
C ASP A 56 -23.84 0.51 -17.12
N ALA A 57 -23.61 0.54 -18.43
CA ALA A 57 -23.42 -0.66 -19.23
C ALA A 57 -22.17 -1.45 -18.80
N ALA A 58 -21.05 -0.78 -18.52
CA ALA A 58 -19.84 -1.42 -18.00
C ALA A 58 -20.07 -2.04 -16.61
N ARG A 59 -20.76 -1.35 -15.69
CA ARG A 59 -21.13 -1.88 -14.36
C ARG A 59 -22.01 -3.13 -14.48
N ALA A 60 -22.94 -3.17 -15.42
CA ALA A 60 -23.75 -4.36 -15.67
C ALA A 60 -22.88 -5.54 -16.14
N ARG A 61 -22.04 -5.32 -17.15
CA ARG A 61 -21.18 -6.36 -17.72
C ARG A 61 -20.15 -6.92 -16.75
N ILE A 62 -19.54 -6.08 -15.90
CA ILE A 62 -18.58 -6.53 -14.88
C ILE A 62 -19.27 -7.33 -13.76
N ARG A 63 -20.51 -7.00 -13.39
CA ARG A 63 -21.26 -7.77 -12.38
C ARG A 63 -21.47 -9.22 -12.81
N ASP A 64 -21.72 -9.43 -14.10
CA ASP A 64 -22.02 -10.74 -14.69
C ASP A 64 -20.79 -11.64 -14.90
N VAL A 65 -19.57 -11.14 -14.68
CA VAL A 65 -18.34 -11.94 -14.85
C VAL A 65 -18.31 -13.12 -13.86
N SER A 66 -18.23 -14.35 -14.33
CA SER A 66 -18.13 -15.58 -13.53
C SER A 66 -16.70 -16.14 -13.53
N VAL A 67 -16.40 -17.01 -12.56
CA VAL A 67 -15.18 -17.83 -12.58
C VAL A 67 -15.41 -19.02 -13.50
N GLU A 68 -14.58 -19.19 -14.52
CA GLU A 68 -14.68 -20.28 -15.50
C GLU A 68 -13.29 -20.82 -15.87
N GLY A 69 -13.22 -22.11 -16.19
CA GLY A 69 -12.09 -22.71 -16.92
C GLY A 69 -10.70 -22.66 -16.27
N CYS A 70 -9.70 -22.55 -17.15
CA CYS A 70 -8.26 -22.48 -16.87
C CYS A 70 -7.74 -21.03 -16.92
N THR A 71 -6.42 -20.81 -16.88
CA THR A 71 -5.78 -19.47 -16.97
C THR A 71 -4.90 -19.41 -18.23
N ASP A 72 -5.32 -18.64 -19.25
CA ASP A 72 -4.50 -18.23 -20.39
C ASP A 72 -4.08 -16.75 -20.27
N LEU A 73 -2.94 -16.53 -19.63
CA LEU A 73 -2.40 -15.18 -19.38
C LEU A 73 -2.04 -14.46 -20.69
N TRP A 74 -1.43 -15.17 -21.64
CA TRP A 74 -0.94 -14.57 -22.88
C TRP A 74 -2.09 -14.06 -23.73
N ARG A 75 -3.14 -14.86 -23.90
CA ARG A 75 -4.26 -14.48 -24.75
C ARG A 75 -5.05 -13.31 -24.16
N GLY A 76 -5.21 -13.28 -22.83
CA GLY A 76 -5.80 -12.13 -22.14
C GLY A 76 -5.00 -10.84 -22.36
N ILE A 77 -3.66 -10.90 -22.26
CA ILE A 77 -2.78 -9.76 -22.54
C ILE A 77 -2.91 -9.34 -24.01
N LEU A 78 -2.84 -10.29 -24.95
CA LEU A 78 -2.90 -10.03 -26.38
C LEU A 78 -4.22 -9.39 -26.78
N ASP A 79 -5.35 -9.88 -26.29
CA ASP A 79 -6.66 -9.32 -26.60
C ASP A 79 -6.84 -7.94 -25.96
N GLY A 80 -6.32 -7.73 -24.75
CA GLY A 80 -6.28 -6.41 -24.11
C GLY A 80 -5.44 -5.39 -24.90
N ILE A 81 -4.33 -5.81 -25.51
CA ILE A 81 -3.54 -4.97 -26.42
C ILE A 81 -4.32 -4.70 -27.71
N ARG A 82 -4.95 -5.73 -28.30
CA ARG A 82 -5.69 -5.61 -29.57
C ARG A 82 -6.94 -4.75 -29.48
N MET A 83 -7.52 -4.58 -28.29
CA MET A 83 -8.59 -3.59 -28.06
C MET A 83 -8.17 -2.17 -28.42
N ARG A 84 -6.86 -1.89 -28.43
CA ARG A 84 -6.32 -0.64 -28.96
C ARG A 84 -6.35 -0.69 -30.48
N GLN A 85 -7.45 -0.23 -31.07
CA GLN A 85 -7.52 -0.11 -32.53
C GLN A 85 -6.49 0.92 -33.04
N PRO A 86 -5.91 0.71 -34.23
CA PRO A 86 -4.96 1.66 -34.82
C PRO A 86 -5.56 3.07 -35.02
N GLU A 87 -6.86 3.20 -35.31
CA GLU A 87 -7.50 4.52 -35.44
C GLU A 87 -7.63 5.23 -34.08
N LEU A 88 -7.49 4.48 -32.97
CA LEU A 88 -7.51 4.96 -31.58
C LEU A 88 -6.10 5.16 -31.02
N TYR A 89 -5.06 5.30 -31.86
CA TYR A 89 -3.78 5.96 -31.51
C TYR A 89 -3.98 7.46 -31.18
N SER A 90 -5.02 7.73 -30.40
CA SER A 90 -5.17 8.93 -29.63
C SER A 90 -3.97 9.03 -28.70
N PRO A 91 -3.53 10.26 -28.46
CA PRO A 91 -2.40 10.53 -27.60
C PRO A 91 -2.50 10.18 -26.12
N SER A 92 -3.66 9.71 -25.69
CA SER A 92 -3.97 9.40 -24.30
C SER A 92 -2.98 8.43 -23.69
N VAL A 93 -2.67 8.63 -22.40
CA VAL A 93 -1.96 7.65 -21.59
C VAL A 93 -2.76 6.35 -21.59
N THR A 94 -2.18 5.29 -22.15
CA THR A 94 -2.81 3.98 -22.21
C THR A 94 -2.11 3.05 -21.24
N SER A 95 -2.86 2.31 -20.44
CA SER A 95 -2.32 1.33 -19.51
C SER A 95 -3.15 0.05 -19.55
N VAL A 96 -2.48 -1.09 -19.47
CA VAL A 96 -3.11 -2.41 -19.33
C VAL A 96 -2.94 -2.86 -17.89
N VAL A 97 -4.02 -3.34 -17.28
CA VAL A 97 -4.02 -3.87 -15.91
C VAL A 97 -4.34 -5.36 -15.97
N VAL A 98 -3.37 -6.19 -15.61
CA VAL A 98 -3.43 -7.65 -15.68
C VAL A 98 -3.60 -8.21 -14.28
N LEU A 99 -4.65 -9.01 -14.10
CA LEU A 99 -5.12 -9.50 -12.81
C LEU A 99 -5.19 -11.01 -12.85
N THR A 100 -4.45 -11.70 -11.97
CA THR A 100 -4.42 -13.16 -11.97
C THR A 100 -4.32 -13.74 -10.54
N ASP A 101 -4.99 -14.86 -10.33
CA ASP A 101 -4.91 -15.68 -9.12
C ASP A 101 -4.22 -17.03 -9.38
N GLY A 102 -3.62 -17.25 -10.56
CA GLY A 102 -2.97 -18.51 -10.89
C GLY A 102 -1.84 -18.44 -11.93
N ILE A 103 -1.08 -19.55 -12.00
CA ILE A 103 -0.12 -19.85 -13.07
C ILE A 103 -0.86 -20.20 -14.37
N THR A 104 -0.33 -19.72 -15.50
CA THR A 104 -0.78 -20.12 -16.83
C THR A 104 -0.72 -21.64 -16.98
N ASN A 105 -1.89 -22.27 -17.08
CA ASN A 105 -2.03 -23.73 -17.17
C ASN A 105 -2.65 -24.18 -18.49
N HIS A 106 -2.91 -23.24 -19.41
CA HIS A 106 -3.45 -23.48 -20.74
C HIS A 106 -2.65 -22.70 -21.80
N MET A 107 -2.28 -23.35 -22.91
CA MET A 107 -1.65 -22.74 -24.10
C MET A 107 -0.40 -21.87 -23.82
N ASN A 108 0.59 -22.44 -23.13
CA ASN A 108 1.89 -21.78 -22.99
C ASN A 108 2.50 -21.49 -24.35
N VAL A 109 2.88 -20.23 -24.55
CA VAL A 109 3.60 -19.80 -25.75
C VAL A 109 4.97 -20.50 -25.78
N PRO A 110 5.34 -21.23 -26.85
CA PRO A 110 6.61 -21.96 -26.91
C PRO A 110 7.85 -21.07 -26.74
N GLN A 111 7.78 -19.82 -27.24
CA GLN A 111 8.84 -18.81 -27.12
C GLN A 111 8.82 -18.06 -25.78
N GLY A 112 7.78 -18.22 -24.96
CA GLY A 112 7.53 -17.40 -23.78
C GLY A 112 6.81 -16.07 -24.08
N VAL A 113 6.28 -15.44 -23.03
CA VAL A 113 5.52 -14.18 -23.13
C VAL A 113 6.43 -12.99 -23.40
N ILE A 114 7.59 -12.91 -22.74
CA ILE A 114 8.52 -11.77 -22.86
C ILE A 114 9.03 -11.57 -24.29
N PRO A 115 9.56 -12.60 -24.99
CA PRO A 115 10.01 -12.42 -26.37
C PRO A 115 8.88 -11.97 -27.31
N LYS A 116 7.67 -12.52 -27.14
CA LYS A 116 6.52 -12.08 -27.95
C LYS A 116 6.08 -10.65 -27.66
N LEU A 117 6.21 -10.17 -26.42
CA LEU A 117 5.95 -8.77 -26.09
C LEU A 117 6.99 -7.85 -26.75
N GLN A 118 8.26 -8.28 -26.80
CA GLN A 118 9.34 -7.53 -27.44
C GLN A 118 9.19 -7.47 -28.97
N ASP A 119 8.74 -8.57 -29.58
CA ASP A 119 8.51 -8.65 -31.03
C ASP A 119 7.25 -7.90 -31.50
N MET A 120 6.42 -7.40 -30.58
CA MET A 120 5.22 -6.68 -30.96
C MET A 120 5.54 -5.27 -31.50
N PRO A 121 4.93 -4.85 -32.62
CA PRO A 121 5.20 -3.56 -33.24
C PRO A 121 4.68 -2.35 -32.43
N CYS A 122 3.73 -2.57 -31.52
CA CYS A 122 3.22 -1.53 -30.62
C CYS A 122 2.89 -2.10 -29.23
N PRO A 123 3.92 -2.34 -28.38
CA PRO A 123 3.66 -2.73 -27.00
C PRO A 123 2.94 -1.58 -26.27
N PRO A 124 2.00 -1.87 -25.36
CA PRO A 124 1.32 -0.82 -24.61
C PRO A 124 2.33 -0.06 -23.73
N SER A 125 2.04 1.23 -23.54
CA SER A 125 2.96 2.18 -22.88
C SER A 125 3.21 1.88 -21.40
N THR A 126 2.31 1.13 -20.75
CA THR A 126 2.38 0.76 -19.33
C THR A 126 1.56 -0.49 -19.06
N MET A 127 2.13 -1.52 -18.44
CA MET A 127 1.38 -2.67 -17.93
C MET A 127 1.57 -2.83 -16.42
N PHE A 128 0.47 -2.92 -15.69
CA PHE A 128 0.49 -3.30 -14.28
C PHE A 128 0.06 -4.75 -14.13
N THR A 129 0.75 -5.51 -13.29
CA THR A 129 0.43 -6.93 -13.05
C THR A 129 0.15 -7.13 -11.56
N PHE A 130 -0.93 -7.85 -11.25
CA PHE A 130 -1.37 -8.09 -9.88
C PHE A 130 -1.63 -9.57 -9.66
N THR A 131 -1.11 -10.08 -8.55
CA THR A 131 -1.31 -11.46 -8.11
C THR A 131 -2.09 -11.52 -6.81
N PHE A 132 -3.06 -12.43 -6.75
CA PHE A 132 -3.92 -12.61 -5.56
C PHE A 132 -3.69 -13.92 -4.80
N ASP A 133 -3.02 -14.89 -5.42
CA ASP A 133 -2.71 -16.18 -4.79
C ASP A 133 -1.19 -16.40 -4.74
N TYR A 134 -0.79 -17.36 -3.92
CA TYR A 134 0.58 -17.85 -3.80
C TYR A 134 0.95 -18.74 -4.99
N ASP A 135 -0.01 -19.31 -5.70
CA ASP A 135 0.21 -20.19 -6.85
C ASP A 135 0.28 -19.40 -8.16
N CYS A 136 1.13 -18.35 -8.20
CA CYS A 136 1.35 -17.46 -9.35
C CYS A 136 2.84 -17.37 -9.73
N ASP A 137 3.13 -17.18 -11.02
CA ASP A 137 4.48 -16.86 -11.50
C ASP A 137 4.76 -15.35 -11.39
N SER A 138 5.16 -14.92 -10.19
CA SER A 138 5.49 -13.53 -9.91
C SER A 138 6.71 -13.01 -10.66
N CYS A 139 7.63 -13.89 -11.03
CA CYS A 139 8.82 -13.47 -11.75
C CYS A 139 8.45 -13.11 -13.19
N LEU A 140 7.60 -13.91 -13.83
CA LEU A 140 7.03 -13.58 -15.14
C LEU A 140 6.23 -12.28 -15.09
N LEU A 141 5.39 -12.10 -14.07
CA LEU A 141 4.53 -10.91 -13.96
C LEU A 141 5.31 -9.63 -13.66
N GLU A 142 6.38 -9.71 -12.85
CA GLU A 142 7.33 -8.60 -12.70
C GLU A 142 7.99 -8.28 -14.04
N SER A 143 8.51 -9.28 -14.77
CA SER A 143 9.16 -9.02 -16.06
C SER A 143 8.23 -8.40 -17.10
N ILE A 144 6.95 -8.79 -17.13
CA ILE A 144 5.95 -8.19 -18.02
C ILE A 144 5.74 -6.71 -17.66
N ALA A 145 5.57 -6.42 -16.37
CA ALA A 145 5.38 -5.06 -15.87
C ALA A 145 6.61 -4.19 -16.14
N GLU A 146 7.81 -4.70 -15.83
CA GLU A 146 9.09 -4.02 -16.02
C GLU A 146 9.34 -3.70 -17.50
N LEU A 147 9.15 -4.69 -18.38
CA LEU A 147 9.32 -4.53 -19.83
C LEU A 147 8.45 -3.39 -20.36
N CYS A 148 7.19 -3.36 -19.93
CA CYS A 148 6.21 -2.39 -20.36
C CYS A 148 6.22 -1.09 -19.54
N GLY A 149 7.14 -0.91 -18.58
CA GLY A 149 7.26 0.31 -17.79
C GLY A 149 6.14 0.56 -16.78
N GLY A 150 5.44 -0.49 -16.33
CA GLY A 150 4.51 -0.43 -15.21
C GLY A 150 5.03 -1.18 -13.98
N ILE A 151 4.13 -1.58 -13.08
CA ILE A 151 4.52 -2.13 -11.78
C ILE A 151 3.79 -3.44 -11.50
N TYR A 152 4.51 -4.38 -10.91
CA TYR A 152 3.95 -5.58 -10.33
C TYR A 152 3.65 -5.40 -8.84
N ALA A 153 2.55 -6.01 -8.38
CA ALA A 153 2.17 -6.02 -6.98
C ALA A 153 1.57 -7.36 -6.52
N PHE A 154 2.12 -7.86 -5.41
CA PHE A 154 1.61 -9.04 -4.72
C PHE A 154 0.55 -8.67 -3.67
N THR A 155 -0.60 -9.32 -3.77
CA THR A 155 -1.81 -9.01 -2.98
C THR A 155 -2.34 -10.29 -2.31
N PRO A 156 -1.69 -10.78 -1.24
CA PRO A 156 -2.05 -12.06 -0.60
C PRO A 156 -3.37 -12.02 0.20
N ASP A 157 -3.95 -10.84 0.37
CA ASP A 157 -5.15 -10.60 1.16
C ASP A 157 -6.09 -9.72 0.34
N ALA A 158 -7.34 -10.16 0.21
CA ALA A 158 -8.47 -9.37 -0.27
C ALA A 158 -8.48 -7.89 0.15
N GLY A 159 -8.14 -7.63 1.41
CA GLY A 159 -8.13 -6.29 1.97
C GLY A 159 -7.09 -5.37 1.33
N MET A 160 -6.09 -5.93 0.64
CA MET A 160 -5.07 -5.19 -0.07
C MET A 160 -5.51 -4.82 -1.50
N VAL A 161 -6.42 -5.57 -2.12
CA VAL A 161 -6.81 -5.46 -3.55
C VAL A 161 -7.15 -4.02 -3.92
N GLY A 162 -8.09 -3.40 -3.20
CA GLY A 162 -8.50 -2.02 -3.47
C GLY A 162 -7.31 -1.05 -3.39
N THR A 163 -6.55 -1.10 -2.29
CA THR A 163 -5.48 -0.12 -2.05
C THR A 163 -4.33 -0.17 -3.06
N VAL A 164 -4.00 -1.36 -3.56
CA VAL A 164 -2.90 -1.57 -4.52
C VAL A 164 -3.35 -1.12 -5.92
N PHE A 165 -4.58 -1.46 -6.32
CA PHE A 165 -5.17 -0.97 -7.57
C PHE A 165 -5.29 0.55 -7.62
N ILE A 166 -5.80 1.14 -6.55
CA ILE A 166 -5.99 2.58 -6.42
C ILE A 166 -4.65 3.31 -6.62
N ARG A 167 -3.54 2.75 -6.12
CA ARG A 167 -2.21 3.31 -6.32
C ARG A 167 -1.73 3.21 -7.77
N ALA A 168 -1.97 2.09 -8.44
CA ALA A 168 -1.63 1.96 -9.85
C ALA A 168 -2.39 2.97 -10.72
N VAL A 169 -3.70 3.10 -10.53
CA VAL A 169 -4.52 4.07 -11.27
C VAL A 169 -4.12 5.51 -10.93
N ALA A 170 -3.79 5.80 -9.66
CA ALA A 170 -3.26 7.11 -9.28
C ALA A 170 -1.89 7.42 -9.93
N ASN A 171 -1.02 6.43 -10.12
CA ASN A 171 0.23 6.59 -10.87
C ASN A 171 -0.05 6.90 -12.35
N VAL A 172 -1.05 6.25 -12.97
CA VAL A 172 -1.46 6.53 -14.36
C VAL A 172 -2.01 7.95 -14.48
N GLN A 173 -2.97 8.34 -13.63
CA GLN A 173 -3.60 9.66 -13.69
C GLN A 173 -2.65 10.83 -13.37
N SER A 174 -1.56 10.55 -12.66
CA SER A 174 -0.53 11.55 -12.37
C SER A 174 0.60 11.57 -13.39
N THR A 175 0.50 10.87 -14.52
CA THR A 175 1.52 10.86 -15.58
C THR A 175 1.67 12.25 -16.20
N PHE A 176 2.90 12.75 -16.22
CA PHE A 176 3.33 14.01 -16.82
C PHE A 176 3.87 13.79 -18.23
N ALA A 177 4.77 12.83 -18.39
CA ALA A 177 5.43 12.57 -19.65
C ALA A 177 5.58 11.07 -19.90
N ARG A 178 5.43 10.69 -21.17
CA ARG A 178 5.61 9.32 -21.67
C ARG A 178 6.97 9.18 -22.33
N ASP A 179 7.46 7.95 -22.28
CA ASP A 179 8.66 7.46 -22.96
C ASP A 179 9.74 8.55 -23.10
N PRO A 180 10.29 9.00 -21.96
CA PRO A 180 11.39 9.94 -21.99
C PRO A 180 12.62 9.24 -22.59
N SER A 181 12.65 9.18 -23.91
CA SER A 181 13.78 8.72 -24.69
C SER A 181 14.55 9.94 -25.16
N LEU A 182 15.87 9.92 -24.93
CA LEU A 182 16.79 10.77 -25.68
C LEU A 182 16.66 10.44 -27.18
N PRO A 183 16.71 11.44 -28.09
CA PRO A 183 16.46 11.21 -29.51
C PRO A 183 17.47 10.21 -30.10
N PRO A 184 17.06 9.43 -31.12
CA PRO A 184 17.97 8.59 -31.88
C PRO A 184 18.69 9.46 -32.91
N GLU A 185 20.00 9.54 -32.80
CA GLU A 185 20.90 9.53 -33.95
C GLU A 185 22.11 8.69 -33.56
N ASP A 186 22.62 7.96 -34.56
CA ASP A 186 23.72 7.01 -34.43
C ASP A 186 24.96 7.65 -33.81
N MET A 187 25.92 6.82 -33.35
CA MET A 187 27.25 7.13 -32.75
C MET A 187 27.30 6.76 -31.21
N PRO A 188 28.39 6.95 -30.42
CA PRO A 188 29.15 5.87 -29.75
C PRO A 188 29.34 5.97 -28.17
N PRO A 189 29.89 4.98 -27.37
CA PRO A 189 29.88 4.90 -25.92
C PRO A 189 31.26 4.70 -25.26
N LEU A 190 31.21 4.94 -23.95
CA LEU A 190 32.00 4.32 -22.89
C LEU A 190 31.00 3.63 -21.95
N LYS A 191 31.49 2.72 -21.10
CA LYS A 191 30.66 1.91 -20.19
C LYS A 191 30.38 2.67 -18.89
N PHE A 192 29.11 3.03 -18.68
CA PHE A 192 28.60 3.51 -17.40
C PHE A 192 27.69 2.44 -16.76
N GLU A 193 27.73 2.28 -15.44
CA GLU A 193 26.90 1.29 -14.73
C GLU A 193 25.87 1.98 -13.81
N GLU A 194 24.58 1.83 -14.12
CA GLU A 194 23.50 2.19 -13.21
C GLU A 194 23.33 1.12 -12.12
N MET A 195 23.31 1.54 -10.86
CA MET A 195 23.29 0.61 -9.73
C MET A 195 21.93 -0.07 -9.48
N THR A 196 20.90 0.13 -10.31
CA THR A 196 19.55 -0.46 -10.08
C THR A 196 19.37 -1.89 -10.59
N GLY A 197 20.37 -2.51 -11.21
CA GLY A 197 20.34 -3.96 -11.48
C GLY A 197 19.53 -4.42 -12.69
N GLY A 198 19.52 -3.68 -13.80
CA GLY A 198 18.89 -4.09 -15.07
C GLY A 198 17.40 -3.74 -15.21
N ILE A 199 16.75 -3.31 -14.11
CA ILE A 199 15.33 -2.93 -14.04
C ILE A 199 14.97 -1.76 -14.97
N VAL A 200 15.97 -0.95 -15.27
CA VAL A 200 15.88 0.17 -16.19
C VAL A 200 16.57 -0.26 -17.48
N ALA A 201 15.80 -0.38 -18.56
CA ALA A 201 16.31 -0.82 -19.86
C ALA A 201 17.48 0.08 -20.30
N ARG A 202 18.66 -0.54 -20.48
CA ARG A 202 19.88 0.10 -20.95
C ARG A 202 20.01 -0.06 -22.46
N VAL A 203 20.38 1.01 -23.15
CA VAL A 203 20.87 0.93 -24.52
C VAL A 203 22.25 1.57 -24.57
N THR A 204 23.28 0.74 -24.65
CA THR A 204 24.67 1.17 -24.94
C THR A 204 24.90 1.13 -26.44
N ALA A 205 25.38 2.23 -27.05
CA ALA A 205 25.56 2.37 -28.50
C ALA A 205 27.06 2.61 -28.86
N PRO A 206 27.72 1.91 -29.86
CA PRO A 206 29.12 1.72 -30.44
C PRO A 206 30.55 2.09 -29.91
N SER A 207 31.39 3.04 -30.39
CA SER A 207 32.53 3.84 -29.74
C SER A 207 33.30 4.64 -30.81
N TYR A 208 33.36 5.98 -30.78
CA TYR A 208 34.16 6.85 -31.66
C TYR A 208 34.46 8.20 -30.98
N GLY A 209 35.73 8.48 -30.69
CA GLY A 209 36.19 9.76 -30.13
C GLY A 209 36.20 9.86 -28.59
N MET A 210 36.54 11.06 -28.07
CA MET A 210 36.69 11.36 -26.63
C MET A 210 35.37 11.60 -25.87
N GLN A 211 34.20 11.49 -26.53
CA GLN A 211 32.88 11.74 -25.93
C GLN A 211 32.07 10.44 -25.88
N SER A 212 31.24 10.28 -24.86
CA SER A 212 30.51 9.03 -24.61
C SER A 212 29.11 9.25 -24.08
N GLU A 213 28.15 8.56 -24.68
CA GLU A 213 26.73 8.68 -24.38
C GLU A 213 26.20 7.43 -23.65
N LEU A 214 25.38 7.63 -22.61
CA LEU A 214 24.63 6.59 -21.90
C LEU A 214 23.14 6.91 -22.00
N ARG A 215 22.36 6.00 -22.58
CA ARG A 215 20.89 6.15 -22.69
C ARG A 215 20.18 5.32 -21.63
N ILE A 216 19.31 5.98 -20.88
CA ILE A 216 18.54 5.38 -19.78
C ILE A 216 17.06 5.67 -20.00
N ASN A 217 16.23 4.63 -20.09
CA ASN A 217 14.79 4.80 -20.21
C ASN A 217 14.15 5.01 -18.83
N LEU A 218 13.76 6.24 -18.49
CA LEU A 218 13.18 6.56 -17.17
C LEU A 218 11.71 6.11 -17.00
N ARG A 219 11.13 5.50 -18.04
CA ARG A 219 9.70 5.16 -18.13
C ARG A 219 8.82 6.40 -17.88
N ASN A 220 7.55 6.21 -17.57
CA ASN A 220 6.65 7.33 -17.35
C ASN A 220 7.03 8.17 -16.12
N LEU A 221 7.08 9.49 -16.30
CA LEU A 221 7.30 10.47 -15.23
C LEU A 221 5.96 10.94 -14.70
N GLN A 222 5.81 11.05 -13.37
CA GLN A 222 4.59 11.58 -12.74
C GLN A 222 4.77 13.00 -12.19
N TYR A 223 3.72 13.81 -12.24
CA TYR A 223 3.67 15.13 -11.63
C TYR A 223 4.02 15.08 -10.14
N GLY A 224 4.89 15.98 -9.70
CA GLY A 224 5.30 16.10 -8.30
C GLY A 224 6.09 14.89 -7.77
N GLN A 225 6.46 13.93 -8.62
CA GLN A 225 7.32 12.80 -8.25
C GLN A 225 8.72 12.99 -8.83
N SER A 226 9.74 12.91 -7.98
CA SER A 226 11.14 12.94 -8.42
C SER A 226 11.62 11.54 -8.79
N ARG A 227 12.42 11.45 -9.86
CA ARG A 227 13.25 10.28 -10.16
C ARG A 227 14.70 10.60 -9.84
N GLY A 228 15.27 9.89 -8.87
CA GLY A 228 16.68 10.03 -8.52
C GLY A 228 17.50 8.85 -9.02
N MET A 229 18.59 9.15 -9.72
CA MET A 229 19.49 8.15 -10.30
C MET A 229 20.86 8.24 -9.67
N PHE A 230 21.52 7.10 -9.55
CA PHE A 230 22.89 7.01 -9.06
C PHE A 230 23.73 6.27 -10.10
N LEU A 231 24.71 6.96 -10.67
CA LEU A 231 25.58 6.46 -11.72
C LEU A 231 26.96 6.19 -11.13
N SER A 232 27.46 4.97 -11.31
CA SER A 232 28.83 4.61 -11.00
C SER A 232 29.67 4.65 -12.27
N ILE A 233 30.85 5.25 -12.20
CA ILE A 233 31.80 5.32 -13.31
C ILE A 233 32.97 4.40 -12.95
N SER A 234 33.17 3.32 -13.71
CA SER A 234 34.28 2.38 -13.54
C SER A 234 35.28 2.53 -14.69
N GLY A 235 36.56 2.26 -14.42
CA GLY A 235 37.61 2.26 -15.46
C GLY A 235 38.08 3.64 -15.94
N ALA A 236 37.89 4.71 -15.15
CA ALA A 236 38.52 5.99 -15.44
C ALA A 236 40.06 5.81 -15.46
N PRO A 237 40.77 6.22 -16.52
CA PRO A 237 42.23 6.18 -16.57
C PRO A 237 42.80 6.84 -15.31
N SER A 238 43.81 6.21 -14.71
CA SER A 238 44.52 6.71 -13.53
C SER A 238 45.09 8.14 -13.68
N ASP A 239 45.12 8.63 -14.92
CA ASP A 239 45.65 9.93 -15.35
C ASP A 239 44.57 11.03 -15.39
N ILE A 240 43.27 10.68 -15.31
CA ILE A 240 42.16 11.65 -15.13
C ILE A 240 42.01 12.00 -13.64
N LYS A 241 43.11 12.34 -12.97
CA LYS A 241 43.08 12.84 -11.59
C LYS A 241 42.89 14.37 -11.52
N ASP A 242 43.15 15.08 -12.63
CA ASP A 242 43.12 16.54 -12.65
C ASP A 242 42.21 17.18 -13.73
N GLU A 243 41.68 16.42 -14.70
CA GLU A 243 40.75 16.97 -15.68
C GLU A 243 39.29 16.95 -15.19
N LYS A 244 38.58 18.08 -15.37
CA LYS A 244 37.17 18.24 -15.01
C LYS A 244 36.29 17.36 -15.92
N LEU A 245 35.91 16.18 -15.44
CA LEU A 245 34.91 15.36 -16.14
C LEU A 245 33.56 16.09 -16.15
N THR A 246 33.06 16.52 -17.31
CA THR A 246 31.72 17.13 -17.40
C THR A 246 30.74 16.07 -17.87
N VAL A 247 29.74 15.75 -17.05
CA VAL A 247 28.63 14.89 -17.43
C VAL A 247 27.46 15.79 -17.84
N VAL A 248 27.00 15.67 -19.08
CA VAL A 248 25.80 16.38 -19.55
C VAL A 248 24.65 15.38 -19.57
N GLY A 249 23.65 15.60 -18.72
CA GLY A 249 22.40 14.88 -18.74
C GLY A 249 21.39 15.62 -19.60
N ILE A 250 20.94 15.01 -20.68
CA ILE A 250 19.81 15.51 -21.46
C ILE A 250 18.60 14.66 -21.07
N LEU A 251 17.44 15.29 -20.89
CA LEU A 251 16.17 14.61 -20.70
C LEU A 251 15.26 15.07 -21.83
N THR A 252 14.81 14.11 -22.63
CA THR A 252 13.85 14.34 -23.70
C THR A 252 12.60 13.53 -23.37
N CYS A 253 11.41 14.12 -23.49
CA CYS A 253 10.16 13.45 -23.15
C CYS A 253 8.97 13.98 -23.96
N ILE A 254 7.91 13.17 -24.05
CA ILE A 254 6.65 13.57 -24.70
C ILE A 254 5.65 13.95 -23.62
N HIS A 255 5.21 15.21 -23.61
CA HIS A 255 4.20 15.68 -22.66
C HIS A 255 2.86 15.01 -22.94
N VAL A 256 2.14 14.59 -21.89
CA VAL A 256 0.86 13.89 -22.04
C VAL A 256 -0.21 14.74 -22.73
N ASP A 257 -0.26 16.04 -22.42
CA ASP A 257 -1.24 16.96 -23.02
C ASP A 257 -0.83 17.45 -24.42
N GLU A 258 0.45 17.30 -24.80
CA GLU A 258 1.01 17.72 -26.11
C GLU A 258 1.74 16.56 -26.82
N PRO A 259 0.99 15.53 -27.20
CA PRO A 259 1.48 14.22 -27.60
C PRO A 259 1.99 14.12 -29.04
N GLN A 260 1.46 14.99 -29.91
CA GLN A 260 1.96 15.27 -31.26
C GLN A 260 2.78 16.57 -31.27
N GLY A 261 2.95 17.19 -30.11
CA GLY A 261 3.77 18.38 -29.93
C GLY A 261 5.28 18.05 -29.97
N PRO A 262 6.13 19.08 -29.99
CA PRO A 262 7.57 18.87 -29.94
C PRO A 262 7.97 18.15 -28.64
N LYS A 263 8.96 17.24 -28.73
CA LYS A 263 9.51 16.60 -27.53
C LYS A 263 10.10 17.68 -26.61
N LEU A 264 9.68 17.68 -25.35
CA LEU A 264 10.27 18.53 -24.32
C LEU A 264 11.70 18.05 -24.07
N THR A 265 12.69 18.90 -24.37
CA THR A 265 14.10 18.60 -24.14
C THR A 265 14.67 19.60 -23.13
N THR A 266 15.27 19.08 -22.07
CA THR A 266 16.03 19.86 -21.10
C THR A 266 17.43 19.27 -20.95
N ALA A 267 18.44 20.12 -20.94
CA ALA A 267 19.82 19.71 -20.71
C ALA A 267 20.30 20.26 -19.37
N CYS A 268 21.08 19.47 -18.66
CA CYS A 268 21.78 19.89 -17.46
C CYS A 268 23.22 19.38 -17.55
N SER A 269 24.19 20.21 -17.17
CA SER A 269 25.59 19.83 -17.13
C SER A 269 26.08 19.81 -15.69
N LEU A 270 26.83 18.77 -15.36
CA LEU A 270 27.43 18.55 -14.05
C LEU A 270 28.93 18.46 -14.24
N GLN A 271 29.68 19.42 -13.70
CA GLN A 271 31.13 19.37 -13.70
C GLN A 271 31.62 18.56 -12.50
N SER A 272 32.45 17.56 -12.75
CA SER A 272 33.17 16.82 -11.73
C SER A 272 34.23 17.74 -11.12
N ARG A 273 33.95 18.32 -9.95
CA ARG A 273 34.93 18.59 -8.87
C ARG A 273 34.22 18.81 -7.52
N CYS A 274 34.42 17.86 -6.61
CA CYS A 274 34.59 17.88 -5.15
C CYS A 274 33.93 18.93 -4.23
N ASP A 275 33.07 19.85 -4.68
CA ASP A 275 32.49 20.88 -3.82
C ASP A 275 31.00 21.14 -4.17
N PRO A 276 30.05 20.65 -3.35
CA PRO A 276 28.60 20.86 -3.54
C PRO A 276 28.19 22.34 -3.46
N SER A 277 29.09 23.25 -3.11
CA SER A 277 28.81 24.69 -3.04
C SER A 277 28.78 25.40 -4.40
N ARG A 278 29.27 24.80 -5.50
CA ARG A 278 29.42 25.47 -6.81
C ARG A 278 28.54 24.98 -7.95
N ALA A 279 27.90 23.83 -7.83
CA ALA A 279 26.69 23.55 -8.60
C ALA A 279 25.53 24.17 -7.80
N GLY A 280 24.79 25.14 -8.33
CA GLY A 280 23.73 25.87 -7.61
C GLY A 280 22.55 25.04 -7.07
N ILE A 281 22.72 23.72 -6.88
CA ILE A 281 21.79 22.76 -6.32
C ILE A 281 22.41 22.17 -5.04
N ASN A 282 22.28 22.87 -3.93
CA ASN A 282 22.69 22.37 -2.61
C ASN A 282 21.61 21.38 -2.12
N LEU A 283 21.76 20.08 -2.45
CA LEU A 283 20.86 19.03 -1.96
C LEU A 283 21.28 18.60 -0.55
N PRO A 284 20.33 18.39 0.38
CA PRO A 284 20.67 17.93 1.73
C PRO A 284 21.41 16.58 1.69
N ASP A 285 22.48 16.42 2.48
CA ASP A 285 23.24 15.16 2.62
C ASP A 285 22.34 13.94 2.89
N ALA A 286 21.29 14.15 3.69
CA ALA A 286 20.25 13.17 3.93
C ALA A 286 19.60 12.66 2.64
N TYR A 287 19.20 13.58 1.75
CA TYR A 287 18.55 13.27 0.47
C TYR A 287 19.51 12.49 -0.44
N VAL A 288 20.77 12.92 -0.46
CA VAL A 288 21.89 12.29 -1.16
C VAL A 288 22.06 10.83 -0.74
N ALA A 289 22.21 10.59 0.56
CA ALA A 289 22.37 9.25 1.14
C ALA A 289 21.22 8.30 0.77
N CYS A 290 19.99 8.80 0.70
CA CYS A 290 18.83 7.98 0.30
C CYS A 290 18.86 7.54 -1.14
N HIS A 291 19.25 8.44 -2.04
CA HIS A 291 19.33 8.14 -3.45
C HIS A 291 20.58 7.31 -3.80
N GLU A 292 21.53 7.16 -2.87
CA GLU A 292 22.64 6.21 -2.97
C GLU A 292 22.31 4.85 -2.35
N PHE A 293 21.66 4.82 -1.19
CA PHE A 293 21.33 3.59 -0.48
C PHE A 293 20.30 2.74 -1.24
N ARG A 294 19.22 3.36 -1.73
CA ARG A 294 18.16 2.70 -2.52
C ARG A 294 18.69 1.89 -3.71
N PRO A 295 19.47 2.46 -4.65
CA PRO A 295 19.94 1.69 -5.80
C PRO A 295 20.88 0.57 -5.39
N ARG A 296 21.75 0.72 -4.36
CA ARG A 296 22.57 -0.39 -3.84
C ARG A 296 21.71 -1.57 -3.33
N ILE A 297 20.58 -1.28 -2.69
CA ILE A 297 19.59 -2.31 -2.31
C ILE A 297 19.01 -2.98 -3.56
N CYS A 298 18.60 -2.18 -4.55
CA CYS A 298 18.07 -2.71 -5.81
C CYS A 298 19.10 -3.60 -6.50
N GLN A 299 20.37 -3.20 -6.55
CA GLN A 299 21.46 -4.02 -7.06
C GLN A 299 21.57 -5.35 -6.35
N CYS A 300 21.62 -5.33 -5.01
CA CYS A 300 21.72 -6.54 -4.20
C CYS A 300 20.54 -7.49 -4.45
N LEU A 301 19.31 -6.96 -4.51
CA LEU A 301 18.12 -7.75 -4.78
C LEU A 301 18.04 -8.24 -6.24
N SER A 302 18.55 -7.48 -7.20
CA SER A 302 18.60 -7.89 -8.62
C SER A 302 19.47 -9.12 -8.83
N TYR A 303 20.52 -9.30 -8.02
CA TYR A 303 21.31 -10.52 -8.04
C TYR A 303 20.54 -11.74 -7.56
N ILE A 304 19.48 -11.57 -6.75
CA ILE A 304 18.60 -12.67 -6.31
C ILE A 304 17.57 -12.97 -7.40
N LEU A 305 17.17 -11.95 -8.16
CA LEU A 305 16.17 -11.95 -9.23
C LEU A 305 16.83 -11.84 -10.61
N ALA A 306 17.76 -12.75 -10.90
CA ALA A 306 18.51 -12.71 -12.15
C ALA A 306 17.58 -12.77 -13.36
N VAL A 307 17.95 -12.05 -14.42
CA VAL A 307 17.26 -12.10 -15.72
C VAL A 307 18.16 -12.88 -16.68
N PRO A 308 17.92 -14.18 -16.93
CA PRO A 308 18.64 -14.93 -17.94
C PRO A 308 18.31 -14.43 -19.34
N GLY A 309 18.94 -14.98 -20.38
CA GLY A 309 18.67 -14.62 -21.78
C GLY A 309 17.22 -14.76 -22.24
N SER A 310 16.34 -15.38 -21.45
CA SER A 310 14.89 -15.43 -21.66
C SER A 310 14.16 -14.11 -21.38
N GLY A 311 14.79 -13.15 -20.70
CA GLY A 311 14.17 -11.88 -20.30
C GLY A 311 13.18 -11.98 -19.14
N VAL A 312 13.04 -13.15 -18.52
CA VAL A 312 12.16 -13.40 -17.37
C VAL A 312 12.99 -13.44 -16.10
N HIS A 313 12.58 -12.77 -15.02
CA HIS A 313 13.25 -12.89 -13.73
C HIS A 313 13.24 -14.36 -13.28
N VAL A 314 14.29 -14.78 -12.61
CA VAL A 314 14.36 -16.10 -11.98
C VAL A 314 14.95 -15.92 -10.61
N LEU A 315 14.22 -16.38 -9.60
CA LEU A 315 14.75 -16.47 -8.25
C LEU A 315 15.80 -17.58 -8.18
N PHE A 316 17.01 -17.24 -7.77
CA PHE A 316 18.04 -18.25 -7.59
C PHE A 316 17.68 -19.28 -6.51
N GLY A 317 18.05 -20.53 -6.76
CA GLY A 317 17.86 -21.63 -5.81
C GLY A 317 18.71 -21.51 -4.54
N LYS A 318 18.26 -22.22 -3.50
CA LYS A 318 18.78 -22.32 -2.13
C LYS A 318 20.27 -22.05 -1.90
N ARG A 319 21.15 -22.66 -2.69
CA ARG A 319 22.62 -22.60 -2.54
C ARG A 319 23.25 -21.24 -2.85
N LYS A 320 22.53 -20.34 -3.53
CA LYS A 320 23.03 -18.97 -3.78
C LYS A 320 22.47 -17.95 -2.79
N LEU A 321 21.35 -18.24 -2.13
CA LEU A 321 20.74 -17.37 -1.11
C LEU A 321 21.55 -17.30 0.18
N CYS A 322 22.29 -18.36 0.52
CA CYS A 322 23.24 -18.36 1.62
C CYS A 322 24.42 -17.42 1.28
N GLY A 323 24.51 -16.29 1.99
CA GLY A 323 25.49 -15.23 1.74
C GLY A 323 24.87 -13.89 1.33
N PHE A 324 23.73 -13.90 0.61
CA PHE A 324 23.03 -12.65 0.26
C PHE A 324 22.47 -11.93 1.47
N GLN A 325 21.94 -12.67 2.45
CA GLN A 325 21.48 -12.05 3.68
C GLN A 325 22.64 -11.35 4.40
N ASP A 326 23.85 -11.91 4.34
CA ASP A 326 25.03 -11.31 4.97
C ASP A 326 25.59 -10.13 4.17
N GLU A 327 25.52 -10.17 2.85
CA GLU A 327 25.82 -9.03 1.99
C GLU A 327 24.85 -7.87 2.24
N LEU A 328 23.55 -8.16 2.35
CA LEU A 328 22.54 -7.17 2.70
C LEU A 328 22.72 -6.65 4.13
N LYS A 329 23.14 -7.49 5.09
CA LYS A 329 23.55 -7.04 6.44
C LYS A 329 24.72 -6.09 6.38
N LYS A 330 25.75 -6.39 5.58
CA LYS A 330 26.91 -5.51 5.39
C LYS A 330 26.49 -4.18 4.78
N LEU A 331 25.61 -4.19 3.78
CA LEU A 331 25.07 -2.98 3.17
C LEU A 331 24.26 -2.15 4.19
N VAL A 332 23.46 -2.79 5.04
CA VAL A 332 22.70 -2.14 6.11
C VAL A 332 23.62 -1.59 7.21
N ALA A 333 24.71 -2.28 7.53
CA ALA A 333 25.68 -1.88 8.54
C ALA A 333 26.62 -0.76 8.07
N SER A 334 26.79 -0.59 6.75
CA SER A 334 27.61 0.46 6.13
C SER A 334 26.79 1.30 5.13
N PRO A 335 25.77 2.03 5.59
CA PRO A 335 25.00 2.90 4.72
C PRO A 335 25.86 4.10 4.30
N PRO A 336 25.70 4.60 3.06
CA PRO A 336 26.50 5.71 2.56
C PRO A 336 26.20 7.03 3.26
N ALA A 337 27.28 7.70 3.72
CA ALA A 337 27.36 9.02 4.37
C ALA A 337 26.65 9.20 5.73
N ASN A 338 27.24 10.04 6.57
CA ASN A 338 26.98 10.25 8.01
C ASN A 338 25.49 10.27 8.40
N LYS A 339 25.13 9.41 9.37
CA LYS A 339 23.84 9.37 10.09
C LYS A 339 22.63 8.88 9.26
N PRO A 340 22.58 7.58 8.90
CA PRO A 340 21.40 6.95 8.29
C PRO A 340 20.09 7.10 9.11
N HIS A 341 20.20 7.38 10.41
CA HIS A 341 19.09 7.50 11.35
C HIS A 341 18.39 8.87 11.37
N ASP A 342 18.85 9.85 10.60
CA ASP A 342 18.31 11.22 10.61
C ASP A 342 17.37 11.51 9.42
N ASN A 343 17.36 10.69 8.35
CA ASN A 343 16.48 10.86 7.20
C ASN A 343 15.27 9.90 7.22
N PRO A 344 14.01 10.41 7.27
CA PRO A 344 12.80 9.59 7.16
C PRO A 344 12.78 8.58 6.01
N SER A 345 13.31 8.92 4.83
CA SER A 345 13.34 8.02 3.67
C SER A 345 14.32 6.85 3.86
N ASN A 346 15.50 7.09 4.43
CA ASN A 346 16.46 6.03 4.77
C ASN A 346 15.91 5.12 5.86
N ILE A 347 15.31 5.72 6.90
CA ILE A 347 14.67 4.97 7.99
C ILE A 347 13.56 4.09 7.42
N SER A 348 12.79 4.58 6.44
CA SER A 348 11.72 3.80 5.82
C SER A 348 12.25 2.59 5.05
N LEU A 349 13.32 2.75 4.26
CA LEU A 349 13.99 1.64 3.57
C LEU A 349 14.62 0.65 4.56
N LEU A 350 15.32 1.15 5.59
CA LEU A 350 15.91 0.31 6.64
C LEU A 350 14.86 -0.50 7.39
N LYS A 351 13.69 0.09 7.66
CA LYS A 351 12.58 -0.64 8.28
C LYS A 351 12.05 -1.74 7.36
N ASP A 352 11.90 -1.49 6.07
CA ASP A 352 11.46 -2.54 5.13
C ASP A 352 12.47 -3.68 5.03
N LEU A 353 13.76 -3.36 5.17
CA LEU A 353 14.85 -4.34 5.20
C LEU A 353 14.91 -5.12 6.51
N VAL A 354 15.21 -4.46 7.63
CA VAL A 354 15.59 -5.06 8.94
C VAL A 354 14.69 -4.64 10.11
N GLY A 355 13.54 -4.01 9.85
CA GLY A 355 12.62 -3.61 10.92
C GLY A 355 12.01 -4.79 11.68
N GLU A 356 11.52 -4.54 12.90
CA GLU A 356 10.72 -5.52 13.64
C GLU A 356 9.37 -5.77 12.95
N GLU A 357 8.80 -6.97 13.09
CA GLU A 357 7.50 -7.30 12.51
C GLU A 357 6.41 -6.30 12.92
N PRO A 358 5.54 -5.84 11.99
CA PRO A 358 5.34 -6.39 10.64
C PRO A 358 6.26 -5.80 9.56
N GLN A 359 7.27 -5.00 9.92
CA GLN A 359 8.32 -4.56 8.99
C GLN A 359 9.41 -5.66 8.83
N GLY A 360 10.55 -5.34 8.21
CA GLY A 360 11.67 -6.28 8.01
C GLY A 360 11.39 -7.43 7.05
N GLN A 361 10.34 -7.31 6.25
CA GLN A 361 9.83 -8.39 5.40
C GLN A 361 10.87 -8.86 4.37
N VAL A 362 11.79 -8.00 3.93
CA VAL A 362 12.87 -8.40 3.01
C VAL A 362 13.83 -9.36 3.70
N PHE A 363 14.30 -9.06 4.92
CA PHE A 363 15.17 -9.97 5.66
C PHE A 363 14.47 -11.24 6.11
N LEU A 364 13.21 -11.15 6.53
CA LEU A 364 12.42 -12.31 6.91
C LEU A 364 12.22 -13.27 5.73
N ALA A 365 11.93 -12.73 4.54
CA ALA A 365 11.84 -13.52 3.31
C ALA A 365 13.17 -14.23 3.01
N LEU A 366 14.30 -13.51 3.09
CA LEU A 366 15.62 -14.05 2.78
C LEU A 366 16.17 -14.99 3.87
N GLY A 367 15.67 -14.88 5.10
CA GLY A 367 16.19 -15.60 6.27
C GLY A 367 15.48 -16.92 6.57
N SER A 368 14.36 -17.22 5.92
CA SER A 368 13.59 -18.44 6.11
C SER A 368 13.22 -19.05 4.77
N ASP A 369 13.60 -20.31 4.56
CA ASP A 369 13.24 -21.07 3.37
C ASP A 369 11.72 -21.17 3.18
N GLU A 370 11.00 -21.34 4.30
CA GLU A 370 9.55 -21.42 4.31
C GLU A 370 8.91 -20.10 3.87
N TYR A 371 9.43 -18.97 4.38
CA TYR A 371 8.95 -17.65 4.00
C TYR A 371 9.31 -17.31 2.56
N MET A 372 10.52 -17.67 2.12
CA MET A 372 10.93 -17.49 0.72
C MET A 372 10.05 -18.30 -0.24
N ALA A 373 9.77 -19.56 0.08
CA ALA A 373 8.94 -20.44 -0.74
C ALA A 373 7.45 -20.05 -0.76
N THR A 374 6.98 -19.33 0.26
CA THR A 374 5.60 -18.83 0.36
C THR A 374 5.50 -17.38 -0.12
N TRP A 375 5.46 -16.40 0.75
CA TRP A 375 5.21 -14.99 0.39
C TRP A 375 6.45 -14.25 -0.14
N GLY A 376 7.66 -14.68 0.24
CA GLY A 376 8.93 -14.01 -0.07
C GLY A 376 9.21 -13.94 -1.57
N ARG A 377 9.03 -15.05 -2.28
CA ARG A 377 9.18 -15.13 -3.75
C ARG A 377 8.27 -14.19 -4.53
N HIS A 378 7.15 -13.76 -3.95
CA HIS A 378 6.21 -12.84 -4.57
C HIS A 378 6.43 -11.38 -4.13
N CYS A 379 6.86 -11.18 -2.88
CA CYS A 379 7.08 -9.87 -2.29
C CYS A 379 8.38 -9.20 -2.78
N LEU A 380 9.46 -9.96 -2.94
CA LEU A 380 10.78 -9.42 -3.31
C LEU A 380 10.81 -8.79 -4.72
N PRO A 381 10.25 -9.41 -5.78
CA PRO A 381 10.11 -8.75 -7.08
C PRO A 381 9.33 -7.44 -6.98
N ALA A 382 8.15 -7.46 -6.34
CA ALA A 382 7.32 -6.28 -6.17
C ALA A 382 8.03 -5.15 -5.42
N PHE A 383 8.86 -5.48 -4.41
CA PHE A 383 9.67 -4.49 -3.70
C PHE A 383 10.79 -3.94 -4.58
N LEU A 384 11.44 -4.81 -5.36
CA LEU A 384 12.51 -4.43 -6.29
C LEU A 384 11.99 -3.47 -7.37
N GLY A 385 10.91 -3.81 -8.07
CA GLY A 385 10.31 -2.98 -9.10
C GLY A 385 9.86 -1.61 -8.57
N ALA A 386 9.20 -1.58 -7.40
CA ALA A 386 8.76 -0.33 -6.77
C ALA A 386 9.91 0.63 -6.45
N ASN A 387 11.01 0.10 -5.92
CA ASN A 387 12.20 0.90 -5.59
C ASN A 387 13.02 1.25 -6.83
N GLY A 388 13.07 0.38 -7.85
CA GLY A 388 13.72 0.63 -9.13
C GLY A 388 13.05 1.81 -9.86
N LEU A 389 11.72 1.72 -10.04
CA LEU A 389 10.92 2.75 -10.70
C LEU A 389 10.56 3.94 -9.78
N GLN A 390 10.82 3.85 -8.48
CA GLN A 390 10.45 4.87 -7.48
C GLN A 390 8.96 5.20 -7.52
N GLN A 391 8.12 4.17 -7.51
CA GLN A 391 6.67 4.29 -7.53
C GLN A 391 6.02 3.53 -6.37
N CYS A 392 4.95 4.10 -5.82
CA CYS A 392 4.19 3.46 -4.75
C CYS A 392 3.28 2.38 -5.34
N ASN A 393 3.60 1.11 -5.10
CA ASN A 393 2.77 -0.03 -5.53
C ASN A 393 1.91 -0.61 -4.41
N SER A 394 2.38 -0.54 -3.16
CA SER A 394 1.71 -1.13 -2.00
C SER A 394 1.85 -0.25 -0.77
N PHE A 395 0.96 -0.46 0.20
CA PHE A 395 1.07 0.15 1.53
C PHE A 395 1.90 -0.69 2.51
N LYS A 396 2.30 -1.92 2.13
CA LYS A 396 3.04 -2.85 3.00
C LYS A 396 4.45 -2.35 3.33
N TYR A 397 5.03 -1.53 2.47
CA TYR A 397 6.42 -1.08 2.56
C TYR A 397 6.52 0.43 2.76
N LEU A 398 7.27 0.85 3.78
CA LEU A 398 7.40 2.25 4.19
C LEU A 398 8.20 3.08 3.19
N GLY A 399 9.19 2.48 2.53
CA GLY A 399 10.01 3.08 1.46
C GLY A 399 9.18 3.43 0.24
N PRO A 400 8.55 2.44 -0.43
CA PRO A 400 7.60 2.67 -1.51
C PRO A 400 6.48 3.64 -1.19
N LEU A 401 6.01 3.72 0.07
CA LEU A 401 5.02 4.71 0.51
C LEU A 401 5.51 6.17 0.44
N GLN A 402 6.82 6.43 0.40
CA GLN A 402 7.36 7.78 0.23
C GLN A 402 7.19 8.29 -1.21
N TYR A 403 7.10 7.39 -2.19
CA TYR A 403 6.98 7.77 -3.59
C TYR A 403 5.61 8.38 -3.88
N GLY A 404 5.60 9.60 -4.42
CA GLY A 404 4.37 10.36 -4.65
C GLY A 404 3.73 10.98 -3.41
N ALA A 405 4.25 10.74 -2.19
CA ALA A 405 3.67 11.30 -0.96
C ALA A 405 3.66 12.84 -0.92
N ALA A 406 4.62 13.48 -1.59
CA ALA A 406 4.71 14.93 -1.72
C ALA A 406 4.01 15.48 -2.98
N SER A 407 3.40 14.63 -3.82
CA SER A 407 2.67 15.05 -5.02
C SER A 407 1.20 15.28 -4.68
N PRO A 408 0.70 16.54 -4.70
CA PRO A 408 -0.71 16.81 -4.42
C PRO A 408 -1.65 16.13 -5.42
N LEU A 409 -1.23 16.01 -6.69
CA LEU A 409 -2.03 15.36 -7.73
C LEU A 409 -2.17 13.85 -7.46
N PHE A 410 -1.05 13.17 -7.21
CA PHE A 410 -1.08 11.74 -6.89
C PHE A 410 -1.93 11.45 -5.64
N VAL A 411 -1.74 12.25 -4.57
CA VAL A 411 -2.51 12.14 -3.34
C VAL A 411 -4.00 12.36 -3.60
N THR A 412 -4.37 13.37 -4.38
CA THR A 412 -5.77 13.66 -4.73
C THR A 412 -6.39 12.53 -5.55
N CYS A 413 -5.70 12.02 -6.57
CA CYS A 413 -6.17 10.88 -7.37
C CYS A 413 -6.39 9.65 -6.50
N ARG A 414 -5.41 9.30 -5.65
CA ARG A 414 -5.50 8.20 -4.70
C ARG A 414 -6.68 8.37 -3.74
N ASP A 415 -6.88 9.55 -3.18
CA ASP A 415 -7.92 9.79 -2.19
C ASP A 415 -9.33 9.81 -2.80
N ARG A 416 -9.47 10.32 -4.04
CA ARG A 416 -10.72 10.20 -4.82
C ARG A 416 -11.08 8.74 -5.08
N LEU A 417 -10.11 7.94 -5.50
CA LEU A 417 -10.26 6.51 -5.73
C LEU A 417 -10.59 5.72 -4.46
N ASN A 418 -9.91 6.02 -3.34
CA ASN A 418 -10.25 5.45 -2.02
C ASN A 418 -11.69 5.79 -1.64
N SER A 419 -12.10 7.05 -1.82
CA SER A 419 -13.47 7.48 -1.54
C SER A 419 -14.49 6.75 -2.41
N ALA A 420 -14.24 6.60 -3.71
CA ALA A 420 -15.11 5.83 -4.60
C ALA A 420 -15.22 4.37 -4.16
N PHE A 421 -14.08 3.72 -3.88
CA PHE A 421 -14.04 2.33 -3.42
C PHE A 421 -14.79 2.13 -2.10
N ASP A 422 -14.61 3.02 -1.13
CA ASP A 422 -15.22 2.93 0.20
C ASP A 422 -16.74 3.18 0.20
N ASN A 423 -17.21 4.05 -0.70
CA ASN A 423 -18.60 4.50 -0.76
C ASN A 423 -19.47 3.72 -1.76
N LEU A 424 -18.86 2.92 -2.64
CA LEU A 424 -19.61 2.05 -3.54
C LEU A 424 -20.37 0.96 -2.77
N PRO A 425 -21.64 0.68 -3.14
CA PRO A 425 -22.37 -0.44 -2.59
C PRO A 425 -21.66 -1.74 -2.98
N VAL A 426 -21.49 -2.65 -2.02
CA VAL A 426 -20.83 -3.94 -2.27
C VAL A 426 -21.66 -4.78 -3.24
N SER A 427 -21.01 -5.26 -4.29
CA SER A 427 -21.55 -6.19 -5.28
C SER A 427 -22.16 -7.43 -4.61
N GLU A 428 -23.23 -7.98 -5.18
CA GLU A 428 -23.74 -9.28 -4.73
C GLU A 428 -22.64 -10.36 -4.89
N PRO A 429 -22.38 -11.20 -3.88
CA PRO A 429 -21.36 -12.24 -3.97
C PRO A 429 -21.69 -13.23 -5.09
N SER A 430 -20.69 -13.54 -5.91
CA SER A 430 -20.84 -14.47 -7.03
C SER A 430 -21.30 -15.86 -6.53
N PRO A 431 -22.30 -16.52 -7.17
CA PRO A 431 -22.82 -17.79 -6.69
C PRO A 431 -21.71 -18.85 -6.63
N THR A 432 -21.46 -19.39 -5.44
CA THR A 432 -20.42 -20.40 -5.22
C THR A 432 -20.96 -21.77 -5.63
N THR A 433 -20.62 -22.24 -6.82
CA THR A 433 -20.89 -23.62 -7.25
C THR A 433 -19.91 -24.56 -6.54
N GLN A 434 -20.25 -25.01 -5.32
CA GLN A 434 -19.57 -26.16 -4.73
C GLN A 434 -20.16 -27.46 -5.30
N PRO A 435 -19.35 -28.41 -5.79
CA PRO A 435 -19.84 -29.75 -6.12
C PRO A 435 -20.23 -30.44 -4.80
N ARG A 436 -21.53 -30.69 -4.62
CA ARG A 436 -22.06 -31.54 -3.54
C ARG A 436 -21.45 -32.93 -3.67
N LYS A 437 -20.50 -33.27 -2.79
CA LYS A 437 -20.14 -34.68 -2.56
C LYS A 437 -21.39 -35.39 -2.03
N ALA A 438 -22.02 -36.19 -2.88
CA ALA A 438 -23.06 -37.13 -2.48
C ALA A 438 -22.47 -38.08 -1.43
N ARG A 439 -22.94 -37.99 -0.18
CA ARG A 439 -22.84 -39.11 0.75
C ARG A 439 -24.07 -39.98 0.55
N LEU A 440 -23.86 -41.11 -0.10
CA LEU A 440 -24.75 -42.27 -0.03
C LEU A 440 -24.64 -42.86 1.39
N SER A 441 -25.74 -42.88 2.14
CA SER A 441 -26.15 -43.99 3.01
C SER A 441 -27.40 -43.63 3.84
N SER A 442 -28.48 -44.33 3.49
CA SER A 442 -29.77 -44.62 4.15
C SER A 442 -30.00 -44.23 5.63
N THR A 443 -31.12 -43.57 5.94
CA THR A 443 -32.40 -44.19 6.42
C THR A 443 -33.52 -43.16 6.70
N SER A 444 -34.72 -43.49 6.17
CA SER A 444 -36.11 -43.20 6.64
C SER A 444 -36.63 -41.80 7.00
N TYR A 445 -37.61 -41.36 6.18
CA TYR A 445 -38.92 -40.73 6.45
C TYR A 445 -39.05 -39.58 7.47
N ALA A 446 -39.29 -38.37 6.95
CA ALA A 446 -40.51 -37.59 7.25
C ALA A 446 -40.60 -36.39 6.28
N LEU A 447 -41.75 -36.25 5.63
CA LEU A 447 -42.17 -35.03 4.94
C LEU A 447 -42.34 -33.92 5.99
N ASP A 448 -41.79 -32.73 5.73
CA ASP A 448 -42.63 -31.54 5.87
C ASP A 448 -42.13 -30.37 5.03
N SER A 449 -43.09 -29.73 4.37
CA SER A 449 -42.95 -28.60 3.47
C SER A 449 -43.14 -27.30 4.24
N SER A 450 -42.12 -26.44 4.31
CA SER A 450 -42.35 -25.02 4.60
C SER A 450 -41.23 -24.16 4.04
N SER A 451 -41.54 -23.51 2.91
CA SER A 451 -40.78 -22.41 2.32
C SER A 451 -40.69 -21.23 3.30
N SER A 452 -39.49 -20.95 3.81
CA SER A 452 -39.20 -19.72 4.53
C SER A 452 -38.70 -18.63 3.56
N PRO A 453 -39.12 -17.36 3.70
CA PRO A 453 -38.74 -16.27 2.79
C PRO A 453 -37.27 -15.86 2.99
N PRO A 454 -36.60 -15.29 1.97
CA PRO A 454 -35.19 -14.94 2.06
C PRO A 454 -34.99 -13.80 3.06
N THR A 455 -34.09 -14.01 4.00
CA THR A 455 -33.69 -13.02 5.01
C THR A 455 -32.87 -11.90 4.37
N HIS A 456 -33.20 -10.65 4.71
CA HIS A 456 -32.51 -9.42 4.30
C HIS A 456 -30.96 -9.57 4.31
N ARG A 457 -30.35 -9.58 3.12
CA ARG A 457 -28.88 -9.54 2.91
C ARG A 457 -28.31 -8.25 3.50
N ARG A 458 -27.25 -8.37 4.33
CA ARG A 458 -26.54 -7.22 4.92
C ARG A 458 -25.54 -6.66 3.90
N VAL A 459 -25.71 -5.40 3.52
CA VAL A 459 -24.72 -4.61 2.77
C VAL A 459 -23.43 -4.52 3.59
N ILE A 460 -22.36 -5.12 3.08
CA ILE A 460 -21.00 -4.97 3.59
C ILE A 460 -20.49 -3.62 3.07
N SER A 461 -19.64 -2.91 3.83
CA SER A 461 -19.04 -1.63 3.40
C SER A 461 -17.53 -1.81 3.37
N MET A 462 -16.88 -1.29 2.32
CA MET A 462 -15.48 -1.61 1.98
C MET A 462 -14.43 -0.80 2.75
N SER A 463 -14.83 0.24 3.47
CA SER A 463 -13.91 0.95 4.39
C SER A 463 -13.44 0.09 5.57
N ARG A 464 -13.98 -1.13 5.74
CA ARG A 464 -13.52 -2.17 6.68
C ARG A 464 -12.03 -2.52 6.52
N TYR A 465 -11.50 -2.48 5.31
CA TYR A 465 -10.18 -3.05 5.00
C TYR A 465 -8.99 -2.11 5.25
N SER A 466 -9.22 -0.89 5.79
CA SER A 466 -8.26 0.22 5.72
C SER A 466 -7.64 0.71 7.05
N ARG A 467 -8.10 0.34 8.26
CA ARG A 467 -7.59 0.98 9.51
C ARG A 467 -7.55 0.12 10.78
N ALA A 468 -6.40 0.12 11.46
CA ALA A 468 -6.17 -0.45 12.79
C ALA A 468 -6.06 0.63 13.89
N ASP A 469 -7.19 1.26 14.24
CA ASP A 469 -7.26 2.21 15.35
C ASP A 469 -7.39 1.49 16.71
N GLY A 470 -6.78 2.05 17.77
CA GLY A 470 -6.55 1.40 19.09
C GLY A 470 -7.79 1.11 19.96
N PRO A 471 -7.62 0.55 21.18
CA PRO A 471 -8.72 0.00 21.98
C PRO A 471 -9.64 1.09 22.54
N CYS A 472 -10.87 1.20 22.01
CA CYS A 472 -11.85 2.22 22.39
C CYS A 472 -13.31 1.70 22.30
N PHE A 473 -14.24 2.45 22.90
CA PHE A 473 -15.69 2.23 22.79
C PHE A 473 -16.36 3.28 21.91
N ALA A 474 -17.35 2.92 21.10
CA ALA A 474 -18.19 3.91 20.44
C ALA A 474 -18.97 4.74 21.46
N GLY A 475 -19.26 6.01 21.14
CA GLY A 475 -19.90 6.93 22.07
C GLY A 475 -21.27 6.51 22.62
N SER A 476 -22.00 5.65 21.91
CA SER A 476 -23.32 5.12 22.30
C SER A 476 -23.25 3.95 23.29
N THR A 477 -22.10 3.28 23.44
CA THR A 477 -21.96 2.09 24.29
C THR A 477 -22.41 2.38 25.73
N PRO A 478 -23.41 1.64 26.26
CA PRO A 478 -23.90 1.84 27.61
C PRO A 478 -22.85 1.45 28.66
N VAL A 479 -22.74 2.23 29.73
CA VAL A 479 -21.87 2.03 30.88
C VAL A 479 -22.70 2.13 32.16
N GLU A 480 -22.59 1.14 33.04
CA GLU A 480 -23.31 1.12 34.33
C GLU A 480 -22.59 1.99 35.37
N LEU A 481 -23.31 2.95 35.92
CA LEU A 481 -22.87 3.78 37.03
C LEU A 481 -22.93 3.01 38.35
N ALA A 482 -22.24 3.52 39.37
CA ALA A 482 -22.29 2.95 40.72
C ALA A 482 -23.71 2.98 41.33
N SER A 483 -24.60 3.85 40.83
CA SER A 483 -26.01 3.90 41.21
C SER A 483 -26.88 2.81 40.57
N GLY A 484 -26.33 1.99 39.68
CA GLY A 484 -27.08 1.03 38.85
C GLY A 484 -27.71 1.65 37.60
N GLN A 485 -27.68 2.98 37.44
CA GLN A 485 -28.14 3.64 36.23
C GLN A 485 -27.17 3.40 35.07
N SER A 486 -27.69 3.14 33.87
CA SER A 486 -26.87 3.02 32.65
C SER A 486 -26.83 4.34 31.87
N VAL A 487 -25.64 4.76 31.44
CA VAL A 487 -25.42 5.96 30.60
C VAL A 487 -24.48 5.65 29.45
N ALA A 488 -24.66 6.30 28.30
CA ALA A 488 -23.72 6.17 27.19
C ALA A 488 -22.31 6.67 27.57
N VAL A 489 -21.25 5.99 27.11
CA VAL A 489 -19.85 6.32 27.46
C VAL A 489 -19.49 7.77 27.14
N ARG A 490 -20.07 8.37 26.08
CA ARG A 490 -19.88 9.80 25.73
C ARG A 490 -20.32 10.78 26.82
N LYS A 491 -21.19 10.34 27.76
CA LYS A 491 -21.68 11.15 28.88
C LYS A 491 -20.78 11.08 30.11
N LEU A 492 -19.81 10.17 30.16
CA LEU A 492 -18.87 10.09 31.28
C LEU A 492 -18.03 11.36 31.39
N ARG A 493 -17.83 11.84 32.62
CA ARG A 493 -16.98 12.98 32.95
C ARG A 493 -16.13 12.64 34.16
N ARG A 494 -15.08 13.42 34.42
CA ARG A 494 -14.27 13.26 35.63
C ARG A 494 -15.17 13.33 36.87
N GLY A 495 -14.96 12.42 37.80
CA GLY A 495 -15.72 12.31 39.05
C GLY A 495 -16.96 11.40 38.97
N THR A 496 -17.44 11.05 37.77
CA THR A 496 -18.52 10.06 37.60
C THR A 496 -18.12 8.74 38.25
N LYS A 497 -18.94 8.19 39.16
CA LYS A 497 -18.71 6.89 39.79
C LYS A 497 -19.29 5.78 38.91
N VAL A 498 -18.43 4.90 38.41
CA VAL A 498 -18.79 3.73 37.59
C VAL A 498 -18.64 2.44 38.38
N ARG A 499 -19.39 1.41 37.98
CA ARG A 499 -19.27 0.07 38.57
C ARG A 499 -18.04 -0.64 38.01
N THR A 500 -17.24 -1.25 38.89
CA THR A 500 -16.10 -2.11 38.54
C THR A 500 -16.24 -3.48 39.24
N PRO A 501 -15.52 -4.53 38.81
CA PRO A 501 -15.55 -5.86 39.43
C PRO A 501 -15.30 -5.87 40.94
N VAL A 502 -14.46 -4.96 41.44
CA VAL A 502 -14.04 -4.89 42.86
C VAL A 502 -14.59 -3.66 43.59
N GLY A 503 -15.70 -3.12 43.10
CA GLY A 503 -16.44 -2.02 43.72
C GLY A 503 -16.40 -0.69 42.94
N PRO A 504 -17.16 0.34 43.34
CA PRO A 504 -17.25 1.59 42.60
C PRO A 504 -15.91 2.34 42.48
N ARG A 505 -15.65 2.94 41.31
CA ARG A 505 -14.48 3.82 41.08
C ARG A 505 -14.88 5.10 40.34
N LYS A 506 -14.17 6.20 40.62
CA LYS A 506 -14.40 7.48 39.94
C LYS A 506 -13.65 7.51 38.60
N VAL A 507 -14.26 8.07 37.57
CA VAL A 507 -13.59 8.40 36.32
C VAL A 507 -12.57 9.51 36.57
N ALA A 508 -11.31 9.27 36.26
CA ALA A 508 -10.23 10.26 36.35
C ALA A 508 -10.10 11.07 35.06
N ALA A 509 -10.22 10.40 33.90
CA ALA A 509 -10.20 11.04 32.59
C ALA A 509 -11.00 10.27 31.53
N VAL A 510 -11.43 10.99 30.49
CA VAL A 510 -12.05 10.43 29.28
C VAL A 510 -11.31 10.99 28.07
N VAL A 511 -10.88 10.10 27.17
CA VAL A 511 -10.21 10.44 25.91
C VAL A 511 -11.19 10.22 24.77
N LYS A 512 -11.45 11.26 23.98
CA LYS A 512 -12.26 11.22 22.76
C LYS A 512 -11.33 11.21 21.55
N THR A 513 -11.52 10.24 20.66
CA THR A 513 -10.83 10.16 19.38
C THR A 513 -11.89 10.08 18.28
N HIS A 514 -11.80 10.92 17.24
CA HIS A 514 -12.69 10.78 16.08
C HIS A 514 -12.12 9.76 15.12
N VAL A 515 -12.98 8.86 14.66
CA VAL A 515 -12.64 7.82 13.70
C VAL A 515 -13.66 7.87 12.56
N SER A 516 -13.19 7.59 11.35
CA SER A 516 -14.02 7.54 10.15
C SER A 516 -13.75 6.23 9.45
N GLY A 517 -14.82 5.51 9.09
CA GLY A 517 -14.70 4.24 8.40
C GLY A 517 -13.94 3.17 9.22
N GLN A 518 -14.10 3.14 10.54
CA GLN A 518 -13.42 2.14 11.37
C GLN A 518 -14.28 0.88 11.57
N ILE A 519 -13.67 -0.30 11.52
CA ILE A 519 -14.31 -1.52 12.07
C ILE A 519 -14.41 -1.41 13.58
N ILE A 520 -15.62 -1.61 14.11
CA ILE A 520 -15.85 -1.97 15.51
C ILE A 520 -16.70 -3.24 15.59
N CYS A 521 -16.61 -3.96 16.69
CA CYS A 521 -17.44 -5.12 16.99
C CYS A 521 -18.71 -4.68 17.73
N ARG A 522 -19.87 -5.14 17.24
CA ARG A 522 -21.15 -5.09 17.92
C ARG A 522 -21.43 -6.40 18.63
N ILE A 523 -21.68 -6.34 19.94
CA ILE A 523 -22.05 -7.49 20.75
C ILE A 523 -23.43 -7.23 21.37
N GLY A 524 -24.36 -8.17 21.20
CA GLY A 524 -25.77 -8.04 21.59
C GLY A 524 -26.72 -7.69 20.44
N GLY A 525 -27.95 -7.29 20.78
CA GLY A 525 -29.04 -7.03 19.83
C GLY A 525 -28.78 -5.89 18.83
N ARG A 526 -29.67 -5.72 17.84
CA ARG A 526 -29.48 -4.70 16.78
C ARG A 526 -29.69 -3.25 17.23
N ASN A 527 -30.29 -3.02 18.39
CA ASN A 527 -30.53 -1.68 18.92
C ASN A 527 -29.25 -1.08 19.50
N GLU A 528 -28.75 0.01 18.90
CA GLU A 528 -27.51 0.69 19.29
C GLU A 528 -27.48 1.16 20.75
N SER A 529 -28.65 1.43 21.34
CA SER A 529 -28.77 1.85 22.74
C SER A 529 -28.72 0.66 23.72
N ARG A 530 -28.70 -0.57 23.21
CA ARG A 530 -28.73 -1.82 24.00
C ARG A 530 -27.61 -2.80 23.65
N CYS A 531 -26.74 -2.46 22.70
CA CYS A 531 -25.59 -3.27 22.32
C CYS A 531 -24.27 -2.63 22.76
N ILE A 532 -23.23 -3.45 22.87
CA ILE A 532 -21.86 -3.00 23.06
C ILE A 532 -21.25 -2.73 21.69
N LEU A 533 -20.70 -1.54 21.50
CA LEU A 533 -19.95 -1.14 20.31
C LEU A 533 -18.52 -0.83 20.71
N VAL A 534 -17.59 -1.70 20.31
CA VAL A 534 -16.23 -1.74 20.85
C VAL A 534 -15.23 -2.11 19.77
N THR A 535 -14.05 -1.50 19.73
CA THR A 535 -13.05 -1.82 18.70
C THR A 535 -12.58 -3.30 18.82
N PRO A 536 -12.19 -3.96 17.71
CA PRO A 536 -11.96 -5.41 17.69
C PRO A 536 -10.88 -5.90 18.67
N TRP A 537 -9.94 -5.03 19.02
CA TRP A 537 -8.79 -5.33 19.88
C TRP A 537 -8.89 -4.69 21.27
N HIS A 538 -10.08 -4.30 21.72
CA HIS A 538 -10.28 -3.79 23.09
C HIS A 538 -10.67 -4.95 24.01
N PRO A 539 -9.86 -5.31 25.01
CA PRO A 539 -10.15 -6.44 25.90
C PRO A 539 -11.48 -6.30 26.64
N ILE A 540 -12.33 -7.32 26.52
CA ILE A 540 -13.59 -7.43 27.25
C ILE A 540 -13.68 -8.78 27.96
N SER A 541 -14.48 -8.85 29.02
CA SER A 541 -14.72 -10.06 29.82
C SER A 541 -16.22 -10.30 29.99
N ALA A 542 -16.64 -11.54 29.72
CA ALA A 542 -18.02 -11.99 29.91
C ALA A 542 -18.22 -12.75 31.23
N ASP A 543 -17.14 -13.11 31.93
CA ASP A 543 -17.13 -14.05 33.06
C ASP A 543 -16.88 -13.37 34.42
N GLY A 544 -17.37 -12.14 34.58
CA GLY A 544 -17.21 -11.40 35.82
C GLY A 544 -15.86 -10.68 35.98
N GLY A 545 -15.09 -10.52 34.90
CA GLY A 545 -13.78 -9.87 34.93
C GLY A 545 -12.63 -10.83 35.24
N LYS A 546 -12.85 -12.15 35.11
CA LYS A 546 -11.85 -13.18 35.40
C LYS A 546 -10.95 -13.42 34.19
N THR A 547 -11.53 -13.60 33.01
CA THR A 547 -10.80 -13.77 31.75
C THR A 547 -11.20 -12.69 30.75
N PHE A 548 -10.20 -12.15 30.05
CA PHE A 548 -10.39 -11.15 29.02
C PHE A 548 -10.07 -11.74 27.66
N ALA A 549 -10.85 -11.35 26.66
CA ALA A 549 -10.66 -11.72 25.27
C ALA A 549 -10.87 -10.50 24.37
N PHE A 550 -10.36 -10.57 23.15
CA PHE A 550 -10.62 -9.55 22.15
C PHE A 550 -11.97 -9.80 21.48
N PRO A 551 -12.80 -8.77 21.25
CA PRO A 551 -14.03 -8.89 20.49
C PRO A 551 -13.81 -9.55 19.11
N ALA A 552 -12.66 -9.33 18.47
CA ALA A 552 -12.29 -9.97 17.21
C ALA A 552 -12.24 -11.50 17.26
N THR A 553 -12.07 -12.09 18.44
CA THR A 553 -11.93 -13.54 18.63
C THR A 553 -13.19 -14.18 19.22
N ARG A 554 -14.32 -13.47 19.25
CA ARG A 554 -15.59 -13.96 19.80
C ARG A 554 -16.61 -14.24 18.71
N ASP A 555 -17.35 -15.34 18.85
CA ASP A 555 -18.38 -15.75 17.89
C ASP A 555 -19.63 -14.85 17.95
N ASP A 556 -19.92 -14.23 19.10
CA ASP A 556 -21.07 -13.34 19.31
C ASP A 556 -20.79 -11.88 18.90
N ALA A 557 -19.56 -11.56 18.48
CA ALA A 557 -19.13 -10.24 18.08
C ALA A 557 -19.26 -10.04 16.56
N HIS A 558 -20.08 -9.07 16.17
CA HIS A 558 -20.39 -8.82 14.77
C HIS A 558 -19.68 -7.54 14.30
N PRO A 559 -18.79 -7.59 13.29
CA PRO A 559 -18.13 -6.40 12.79
C PRO A 559 -19.14 -5.44 12.13
N VAL A 560 -19.09 -4.18 12.53
CA VAL A 560 -19.89 -3.07 11.99
C VAL A 560 -18.99 -1.90 11.63
N MET A 561 -19.38 -1.16 10.61
CA MET A 561 -18.70 0.08 10.24
C MET A 561 -19.12 1.20 11.17
N TYR A 562 -18.14 1.99 11.61
CA TYR A 562 -18.37 3.10 12.51
C TYR A 562 -17.62 4.34 12.09
N THR A 563 -18.38 5.42 11.87
CA THR A 563 -17.87 6.78 11.77
C THR A 563 -18.44 7.56 12.94
N GLY A 564 -17.57 8.11 13.77
CA GLY A 564 -17.97 8.81 14.97
C GLY A 564 -16.87 8.86 16.02
N PRO A 565 -17.16 9.44 17.19
CA PRO A 565 -16.19 9.49 18.27
C PRO A 565 -16.13 8.16 19.04
N VAL A 566 -14.93 7.64 19.21
CA VAL A 566 -14.63 6.56 20.15
C VAL A 566 -13.99 7.12 21.43
N TYR A 567 -14.18 6.40 22.53
CA TYR A 567 -13.86 6.83 23.87
C TYR A 567 -13.01 5.79 24.60
N SER A 568 -11.94 6.25 25.24
CA SER A 568 -11.18 5.48 26.23
C SER A 568 -11.31 6.15 27.60
N VAL A 569 -11.41 5.35 28.66
CA VAL A 569 -11.65 5.83 30.02
C VAL A 569 -10.42 5.51 30.88
N LEU A 570 -10.04 6.43 31.76
CA LEU A 570 -9.07 6.22 32.84
C LEU A 570 -9.81 6.37 34.16
N LEU A 571 -9.74 5.36 35.03
CA LEU A 571 -10.35 5.40 36.36
C LEU A 571 -9.38 5.97 37.39
N GLN A 572 -9.86 6.24 38.61
CA GLN A 572 -9.02 6.56 39.75
C GLN A 572 -8.01 5.42 39.98
N ARG A 573 -6.76 5.79 40.25
CA ARG A 573 -5.66 4.85 40.49
C ARG A 573 -6.02 3.84 41.57
N ASP A 574 -5.70 2.60 41.28
CA ASP A 574 -5.84 1.44 42.15
C ASP A 574 -4.73 0.44 41.78
N THR A 575 -4.23 -0.31 42.75
CA THR A 575 -3.19 -1.34 42.54
C THR A 575 -3.79 -2.64 42.01
N ASN A 576 -5.09 -2.87 42.21
CA ASN A 576 -5.79 -4.04 41.68
C ASN A 576 -6.21 -3.82 40.23
N ALA A 577 -5.68 -4.63 39.30
CA ALA A 577 -6.00 -4.53 37.87
C ALA A 577 -7.50 -4.71 37.57
N SER A 578 -8.19 -5.51 38.38
CA SER A 578 -9.64 -5.70 38.24
C SER A 578 -10.45 -4.47 38.65
N ALA A 579 -9.86 -3.48 39.36
CA ALA A 579 -10.50 -2.18 39.60
C ALA A 579 -10.50 -1.28 38.36
N HIS A 580 -9.79 -1.66 37.30
CA HIS A 580 -9.66 -0.92 36.04
C HIS A 580 -10.44 -1.59 34.90
N ALA A 581 -11.68 -1.94 35.19
CA ALA A 581 -12.67 -2.37 34.21
C ALA A 581 -14.04 -1.75 34.52
N ILE A 582 -14.77 -1.38 33.49
CA ILE A 582 -16.12 -0.79 33.60
C ILE A 582 -17.17 -1.76 33.10
N ARG A 583 -18.34 -1.77 33.75
CA ARG A 583 -19.46 -2.59 33.28
C ARG A 583 -20.12 -1.92 32.08
N ILE A 584 -20.17 -2.63 30.97
CA ILE A 584 -20.69 -2.16 29.67
C ILE A 584 -21.85 -3.03 29.18
N GLY A 585 -22.69 -2.46 28.32
CA GLY A 585 -23.83 -3.17 27.73
C GLY A 585 -25.13 -3.04 28.52
N SER A 586 -26.18 -3.72 28.04
CA SER A 586 -27.47 -3.80 28.71
C SER A 586 -27.51 -4.98 29.70
N ALA A 587 -28.56 -5.08 30.51
CA ALA A 587 -28.69 -6.16 31.51
C ALA A 587 -28.52 -7.58 30.90
N SER A 588 -28.97 -7.80 29.67
CA SER A 588 -28.86 -9.09 28.96
C SER A 588 -27.54 -9.29 28.20
N THR A 589 -26.70 -8.26 28.10
CA THR A 589 -25.44 -8.29 27.35
C THR A 589 -24.28 -7.73 28.17
N ALA A 590 -24.40 -7.76 29.49
CA ALA A 590 -23.50 -7.04 30.38
C ALA A 590 -22.12 -7.70 30.40
N MET A 591 -21.09 -6.92 30.12
CA MET A 591 -19.69 -7.37 30.10
C MET A 591 -18.80 -6.36 30.84
N TRP A 592 -17.53 -6.72 31.04
CA TRP A 592 -16.52 -5.84 31.61
C TRP A 592 -15.55 -5.40 30.53
N GLY A 593 -15.43 -4.10 30.31
CA GLY A 593 -14.46 -3.52 29.39
C GLY A 593 -13.27 -2.92 30.12
N VAL A 594 -12.05 -3.22 29.67
CA VAL A 594 -10.83 -2.72 30.32
C VAL A 594 -10.69 -1.19 30.18
N THR A 595 -10.18 -0.52 31.21
CA THR A 595 -9.86 0.91 31.15
C THR A 595 -8.36 1.14 31.04
N LEU A 596 -7.96 2.34 30.61
CA LEU A 596 -6.56 2.75 30.57
C LEU A 596 -5.95 2.70 31.98
N GLY A 597 -4.63 2.47 32.06
CA GLY A 597 -3.86 2.51 33.31
C GLY A 597 -4.11 1.33 34.24
N HIS A 598 -4.51 0.18 33.72
CA HIS A 598 -4.99 -0.97 34.50
C HIS A 598 -3.92 -1.75 35.28
N GLY A 599 -2.65 -1.33 35.25
CA GLY A 599 -1.57 -1.91 36.07
C GLY A 599 -0.90 -3.16 35.49
N LEU A 600 -1.43 -3.76 34.41
CA LEU A 600 -0.81 -4.92 33.77
C LEU A 600 0.06 -4.46 32.60
N VAL A 601 1.36 -4.31 32.84
CA VAL A 601 2.32 -3.83 31.85
C VAL A 601 2.99 -4.95 31.05
N THR A 602 3.04 -6.15 31.61
CA THR A 602 3.66 -7.37 31.06
C THR A 602 2.88 -8.60 31.53
N GLY A 603 3.14 -9.76 30.92
CA GLY A 603 2.52 -11.04 31.28
C GLY A 603 1.62 -11.64 30.18
N PRO A 604 1.08 -12.85 30.41
CA PRO A 604 0.30 -13.59 29.42
C PRO A 604 -1.15 -13.12 29.28
N ASP A 605 -1.61 -12.24 30.17
CA ASP A 605 -2.95 -11.65 30.11
C ASP A 605 -3.09 -10.78 28.85
N VAL A 606 -4.19 -10.92 28.09
CA VAL A 606 -4.43 -10.14 26.86
C VAL A 606 -4.47 -8.63 27.11
N ARG A 607 -4.72 -8.19 28.35
CA ARG A 607 -4.66 -6.79 28.77
C ARG A 607 -3.22 -6.28 28.85
N ALA A 608 -2.22 -7.14 29.00
CA ALA A 608 -0.83 -6.75 29.24
C ALA A 608 -0.31 -5.81 28.15
N HIS A 609 -0.02 -4.57 28.55
CA HIS A 609 0.43 -3.53 27.62
C HIS A 609 1.33 -2.49 28.31
N THR A 610 2.56 -2.35 27.82
CA THR A 610 3.63 -1.52 28.43
C THR A 610 3.28 -0.03 28.57
N PHE A 611 2.46 0.50 27.67
CA PHE A 611 1.87 1.84 27.78
C PHE A 611 0.46 1.86 28.35
N LEU A 612 -0.52 1.19 27.72
CA LEU A 612 -1.93 1.28 28.11
C LEU A 612 -2.22 0.70 29.50
N GLY A 613 -1.38 -0.22 29.99
CA GLY A 613 -1.43 -0.73 31.35
C GLY A 613 -0.71 0.15 32.38
N ASP A 614 0.20 1.04 31.96
CA ASP A 614 0.95 1.91 32.89
C ASP A 614 0.17 3.21 33.17
N TYR A 615 -0.38 3.29 34.39
CA TYR A 615 -1.16 4.44 34.84
C TYR A 615 -0.38 5.77 34.75
N ASN A 616 0.91 5.76 35.09
CA ASN A 616 1.75 6.96 35.09
C ASN A 616 2.06 7.43 33.67
N ARG A 617 2.39 6.51 32.75
CA ARG A 617 2.66 6.82 31.34
C ARG A 617 1.42 7.35 30.64
N VAL A 618 0.26 6.73 30.85
CA VAL A 618 -1.02 7.24 30.35
C VAL A 618 -1.28 8.63 30.92
N GLY A 619 -1.15 8.82 32.24
CA GLY A 619 -1.36 10.11 32.89
C GLY A 619 -0.48 11.24 32.32
N LYS A 620 0.82 10.96 32.11
CA LYS A 620 1.76 11.90 31.46
C LYS A 620 1.37 12.22 30.02
N ALA A 621 1.01 11.20 29.22
CA ALA A 621 0.59 11.39 27.84
C ALA A 621 -0.70 12.22 27.71
N LEU A 622 -1.64 12.06 28.65
CA LEU A 622 -2.86 12.88 28.68
C LEU A 622 -2.57 14.35 29.03
N ILE A 623 -1.63 14.63 29.93
CA ILE A 623 -1.19 16.01 30.20
C ILE A 623 -0.63 16.67 28.93
N ALA A 624 0.13 15.91 28.13
CA ALA A 624 0.73 16.40 26.90
C ALA A 624 -0.29 16.80 25.82
N LEU A 625 -1.55 16.33 25.87
CA LEU A 625 -2.59 16.62 24.87
C LEU A 625 -3.17 18.04 24.93
N GLY A 626 -2.90 18.84 25.97
CA GLY A 626 -3.39 20.23 26.08
C GLY A 626 -4.65 20.39 26.97
N PRO A 627 -5.31 21.56 26.94
CA PRO A 627 -6.12 22.07 28.05
C PRO A 627 -7.26 21.14 28.50
N ARG A 628 -7.24 20.85 29.80
CA ARG A 628 -8.14 19.97 30.56
C ARG A 628 -9.50 20.63 30.82
N ARG A 629 -10.46 20.57 29.90
CA ARG A 629 -11.86 20.85 30.29
C ARG A 629 -12.40 19.67 31.09
N ARG A 630 -12.37 19.78 32.43
CA ARG A 630 -13.00 18.83 33.39
C ARG A 630 -12.63 17.34 33.16
N GLY A 631 -11.36 17.06 32.84
CA GLY A 631 -10.84 15.69 32.63
C GLY A 631 -11.28 15.01 31.32
N PHE A 632 -11.76 15.79 30.35
CA PHE A 632 -12.06 15.34 29.00
C PHE A 632 -10.95 15.78 28.04
N PHE A 633 -10.42 14.85 27.25
CA PHE A 633 -9.30 15.07 26.33
C PHE A 633 -9.71 14.71 24.90
N CYS A 634 -9.27 15.49 23.91
CA CYS A 634 -9.41 15.15 22.50
C CYS A 634 -8.05 14.70 21.96
N SER A 635 -8.03 13.58 21.25
CA SER A 635 -6.84 13.06 20.61
C SER A 635 -7.03 12.96 19.09
N GLY A 636 -5.96 13.25 18.34
CA GLY A 636 -5.88 13.01 16.89
C GLY A 636 -5.54 11.55 16.52
N GLY A 637 -5.57 10.63 17.49
CA GLY A 637 -5.23 9.22 17.32
C GLY A 637 -4.10 8.77 18.25
N VAL A 638 -3.56 7.57 18.03
CA VAL A 638 -2.48 7.01 18.87
C VAL A 638 -1.10 7.23 18.26
N VAL A 639 -0.09 7.35 19.11
CA VAL A 639 1.32 7.21 18.76
C VAL A 639 1.70 5.75 19.04
N ARG A 640 2.42 5.12 18.13
CA ARG A 640 2.91 3.75 18.30
C ARG A 640 4.43 3.77 18.43
N ASP A 641 4.92 2.94 19.34
CA ASP A 641 6.33 2.66 19.48
C ASP A 641 6.86 2.10 18.16
N ARG A 642 7.98 2.65 17.69
CA ARG A 642 8.49 2.38 16.34
C ARG A 642 9.17 1.03 16.22
N ALA A 643 9.61 0.45 17.34
CA ALA A 643 10.17 -0.89 17.42
C ALA A 643 9.03 -1.90 17.58
N THR A 644 8.32 -1.83 18.70
CA THR A 644 7.33 -2.86 19.08
C THR A 644 5.98 -2.77 18.37
N GLY A 645 5.69 -1.69 17.63
CA GLY A 645 4.38 -1.42 17.00
C GLY A 645 3.21 -1.21 17.99
N ARG A 646 3.47 -1.37 19.29
CA ARG A 646 2.50 -1.19 20.38
C ARG A 646 2.23 0.29 20.60
N ILE A 647 1.07 0.62 21.17
CA ILE A 647 0.71 2.01 21.44
C ILE A 647 1.69 2.58 22.49
N SER A 648 2.24 3.77 22.27
CA SER A 648 3.18 4.41 23.20
C SER A 648 2.76 5.81 23.61
N GLY A 649 1.68 6.35 23.04
CA GLY A 649 1.20 7.69 23.34
C GLY A 649 -0.08 8.07 22.60
N PHE A 650 -0.45 9.34 22.72
CA PHE A 650 -1.59 9.95 22.05
C PHE A 650 -1.12 11.13 21.17
N LYS A 651 -1.66 11.26 19.95
CA LYS A 651 -1.41 12.38 19.04
C LYS A 651 -2.25 13.58 19.48
N ARG A 652 -1.65 14.78 19.46
CA ARG A 652 -2.38 16.05 19.59
C ARG A 652 -3.33 16.23 18.41
N ALA A 653 -4.50 16.81 18.64
CA ALA A 653 -5.34 17.31 17.57
C ALA A 653 -4.66 18.57 16.97
N GLY A 654 -4.52 18.63 15.64
CA GLY A 654 -3.50 19.43 14.95
C GLY A 654 -3.44 20.94 15.23
N GLY A 655 -2.20 21.43 15.28
CA GLY A 655 -1.73 22.80 14.99
C GLY A 655 -0.29 22.65 14.47
N GLU A 656 0.00 23.22 13.30
CA GLU A 656 1.23 23.04 12.50
C GLU A 656 2.51 23.58 13.17
N GLY A 657 3.68 23.03 12.82
CA GLY A 657 4.99 23.58 13.19
C GLY A 657 6.18 22.84 12.54
N GLU A 658 7.00 23.60 11.79
CA GLU A 658 8.26 23.24 11.09
C GLU A 658 9.43 22.85 12.03
N PRO A 659 10.55 22.30 11.49
CA PRO A 659 11.86 22.45 12.13
C PRO A 659 12.99 22.99 11.22
N ALA A 660 13.90 23.72 11.87
CA ALA A 660 15.05 24.47 11.34
C ALA A 660 16.35 23.64 11.15
N ALA A 661 17.32 24.29 10.48
CA ALA A 661 18.57 23.79 9.90
C ALA A 661 19.75 23.55 10.87
N PHE A 662 20.74 22.71 10.47
CA PHE A 662 22.16 22.86 10.80
C PHE A 662 23.10 22.13 9.80
N LYS A 663 24.32 22.67 9.62
CA LYS A 663 25.33 22.39 8.57
C LYS A 663 26.32 21.25 8.90
N GLY A 664 26.85 20.60 7.85
CA GLY A 664 28.07 19.77 7.84
C GLY A 664 28.29 19.19 6.42
N THR A 665 29.53 19.04 5.95
CA THR A 665 29.93 18.84 4.53
C THR A 665 30.52 17.45 4.25
N ASN A 666 30.17 16.82 3.12
CA ASN A 666 31.00 15.93 2.26
C ASN A 666 30.34 15.70 0.88
N SER A 667 31.12 15.55 -0.19
CA SER A 667 30.70 15.73 -1.60
C SER A 667 30.40 14.44 -2.40
N PHE A 668 29.26 14.39 -3.13
CA PHE A 668 28.84 13.36 -4.11
C PHE A 668 27.90 13.98 -5.19
N TYR A 669 27.70 13.32 -6.35
CA TYR A 669 26.99 13.86 -7.53
C TYR A 669 25.52 13.40 -7.64
N PHE A 670 24.57 14.33 -7.90
CA PHE A 670 23.12 14.09 -7.91
C PHE A 670 22.36 14.80 -9.05
N TYR A 671 21.35 14.14 -9.62
CA TYR A 671 20.37 14.72 -10.54
C TYR A 671 18.98 14.79 -9.89
N LYS A 672 18.29 15.93 -10.02
CA LYS A 672 16.92 16.14 -9.51
C LYS A 672 16.14 17.08 -10.43
N CYS A 673 15.02 16.59 -10.98
CA CYS A 673 14.00 17.41 -11.66
C CYS A 673 12.67 17.35 -10.88
N ARG A 674 11.94 18.47 -10.76
CA ARG A 674 10.64 18.54 -10.07
C ARG A 674 9.61 19.26 -10.94
N PHE A 675 8.68 18.51 -11.54
CA PHE A 675 7.64 19.10 -12.39
C PHE A 675 6.43 19.57 -11.58
N ARG A 676 6.00 20.82 -11.79
CA ARG A 676 4.80 21.43 -11.16
C ARG A 676 3.76 21.81 -12.22
N LYS A 677 2.48 21.57 -11.91
CA LYS A 677 1.35 22.07 -12.70
C LYS A 677 0.95 23.45 -12.15
N THR A 678 1.21 24.52 -12.88
CA THR A 678 0.71 25.86 -12.53
C THR A 678 -0.67 26.07 -13.18
N ARG A 679 -1.66 26.52 -12.41
CA ARG A 679 -2.85 27.16 -12.98
C ARG A 679 -2.42 28.56 -13.39
N SER A 680 -2.38 28.89 -14.68
CA SER A 680 -2.40 30.27 -15.12
C SER A 680 -3.80 30.63 -15.63
N ILE A 681 -4.41 31.59 -14.95
CA ILE A 681 -5.45 32.42 -15.54
C ILE A 681 -4.68 33.51 -16.29
N GLY A 682 -4.75 33.50 -17.62
CA GLY A 682 -4.25 34.59 -18.47
C GLY A 682 -2.75 34.57 -18.80
N ARG A 683 -2.47 34.48 -20.11
CA ARG A 683 -1.27 34.90 -20.86
C ARG A 683 0.07 35.00 -20.11
N GLU A 684 0.89 33.97 -20.33
CA GLU A 684 2.32 34.00 -20.73
C GLU A 684 2.92 32.62 -20.39
N HIS A 685 3.36 31.88 -21.42
CA HIS A 685 3.96 30.55 -21.27
C HIS A 685 5.38 30.66 -20.73
N GLY A 686 5.50 30.67 -19.40
CA GLY A 686 6.76 30.46 -18.69
C GLY A 686 6.67 29.21 -17.82
N THR A 687 7.15 28.07 -18.33
CA THR A 687 7.34 26.85 -17.54
C THR A 687 8.58 27.05 -16.65
N ARG A 688 8.40 27.31 -15.35
CA ARG A 688 9.48 27.17 -14.36
C ARG A 688 9.58 25.70 -13.95
N ILE A 689 10.62 25.03 -14.44
CA ILE A 689 11.03 23.64 -14.16
C ILE A 689 11.74 23.55 -12.80
#